data_AF-A0A962X8T1-F1
#
_entry.id   AF-A0A962X8T1-F1
#
_cell.length_a   1.000
_cell.length_b   1.000
_cell.length_c   1.000
_cell.angle_alpha   90.00
_cell.angle_beta   90.00
_cell.angle_gamma   90.00
#
_symmetry.space_group_name_H-M   'P 1'
#
loop_
_entity.id
_entity.type
_entity.pdbx_description
1 polymer ?
#
loop_
_entity_poly.entity_id
_entity_poly.type
_entity_poly.pdbx_seq_one_letter_code
_entity_poly.pdbx_strand_id
1 'polypeptide(L)'
;MTPRFAVFIFFLLGVTTILPAFAQDAYGPVRRGEDLWDIAKHVYYDQDVSRDQVMLALLTTNPQAFDAPCNANSPLKVGVKLRIPPLTQVTALNREQARQAFERQLREWEDHRLSGKELVCPPAAKPIPVAAPTQPVAPAPETATPTAPAPAPAATPTPTPETTASAPKSATTPTEPPLEQQIVHDVEWAGIPILALLILGIIFWKYRRPAPVTAPSAAAPVEGAVDYASMTVEDALTQLNTNRAQGLSATEATRRLRSVGPNALEEKHVTLLQRILPYFWGPIPWMIEAAALLSLLTRDWNDFLVITALLLFNAIIGFREEASAANALAALKGQLALKARALRDGQWREIEARDLAPGDIIRLRLGDIIPADAKLIDGEYLSVDQAALTGESLPVNKKIGELAFSGAVAKQGEMLAVVTGTGANTFFGRTAKLVESAGAKSHLQESVLQIGNFLIFSALALIVVLAVVELYWGTSFIHLLKLALILLVASIPVAMPAVLSVTMALGALKLSKLKAIVSRMEAIEEMAGVDILCSDKTGTLTQNKLTLGEAQPFGVVAQELILAGALASKAENNDAIDLAVIGGLPDAKVLTTYQQVRFTPFDPVGKRTEAAIQGANGQTFKVTKGAPQVVMQLCQVDHEIQVLADRLVDEFAAKGFRTLGVARADEGDKWVFLGILPLFDPPREDSASTIAEAGHYGIAVKMVTG
;
A
#
# COMPACT_ATOMS: atom_id res chain seq x y z
N MET A 1 -48.46 -36.12 2.17
CA MET A 1 -47.21 -35.81 1.41
C MET A 1 -47.19 -36.67 0.15
N THR A 2 -46.87 -36.10 -1.00
CA THR A 2 -46.59 -36.86 -2.23
C THR A 2 -45.12 -37.34 -2.22
N PRO A 3 -44.75 -38.40 -2.97
CA PRO A 3 -43.35 -38.83 -3.08
C PRO A 3 -42.44 -37.72 -3.64
N ARG A 4 -42.98 -36.83 -4.49
CA ARG A 4 -42.30 -35.63 -5.01
C ARG A 4 -41.80 -34.71 -3.88
N PHE A 5 -42.59 -34.53 -2.82
CA PHE A 5 -42.23 -33.71 -1.65
C PHE A 5 -41.11 -34.36 -0.81
N ALA A 6 -41.11 -35.69 -0.70
CA ALA A 6 -40.06 -36.43 0.01
C ALA A 6 -38.70 -36.34 -0.71
N VAL A 7 -38.68 -36.45 -2.05
CA VAL A 7 -37.45 -36.27 -2.85
C VAL A 7 -36.88 -34.86 -2.68
N PHE A 8 -37.72 -33.82 -2.71
CA PHE A 8 -37.28 -32.44 -2.53
C PHE A 8 -36.66 -32.20 -1.14
N ILE A 9 -37.27 -32.72 -0.07
CA ILE A 9 -36.72 -32.66 1.30
C ILE A 9 -35.38 -33.41 1.39
N PHE A 10 -35.27 -34.60 0.81
CA PHE A 10 -34.02 -35.36 0.78
C PHE A 10 -32.90 -34.60 0.04
N PHE A 11 -33.24 -33.90 -1.04
CA PHE A 11 -32.29 -33.08 -1.79
C PHE A 11 -31.86 -31.83 -1.01
N LEU A 12 -32.78 -31.18 -0.29
CA LEU A 12 -32.49 -29.99 0.51
C LEU A 12 -31.59 -30.31 1.72
N LEU A 13 -31.84 -31.44 2.39
CA LEU A 13 -30.95 -32.00 3.42
C LEU A 13 -29.60 -32.43 2.82
N GLY A 14 -29.62 -33.04 1.63
CA GLY A 14 -28.42 -33.39 0.87
C GLY A 14 -27.52 -32.19 0.59
N VAL A 15 -28.07 -31.07 0.11
CA VAL A 15 -27.33 -29.83 -0.16
C VAL A 15 -26.68 -29.26 1.11
N THR A 16 -27.34 -29.31 2.27
CA THR A 16 -26.72 -28.90 3.54
C THR A 16 -25.55 -29.80 3.98
N THR A 17 -25.44 -31.03 3.46
CA THR A 17 -24.25 -31.90 3.66
C THR A 17 -23.13 -31.71 2.62
N ILE A 18 -23.30 -30.86 1.60
CA ILE A 18 -22.23 -30.52 0.63
C ILE A 18 -21.58 -29.17 0.99
N LEU A 19 -21.34 -28.97 2.29
CA LEU A 19 -20.27 -28.11 2.79
C LEU A 19 -19.14 -29.02 3.31
N PRO A 20 -18.13 -29.35 2.49
CA PRO A 20 -16.91 -29.93 3.01
C PRO A 20 -16.27 -28.88 3.93
N ALA A 21 -16.18 -29.19 5.22
CA ALA A 21 -15.29 -28.47 6.12
C ALA A 21 -13.85 -28.76 5.67
N PHE A 22 -13.33 -27.97 4.72
CA PHE A 22 -11.98 -28.05 4.19
C PHE A 22 -10.95 -27.55 5.23
N ALA A 23 -10.92 -28.20 6.39
CA ALA A 23 -9.74 -28.22 7.22
C ALA A 23 -8.63 -28.90 6.41
N GLN A 24 -7.57 -28.15 6.10
CA GLN A 24 -6.31 -28.77 5.70
C GLN A 24 -5.72 -29.38 6.97
N ASP A 25 -5.76 -30.71 7.15
CA ASP A 25 -5.21 -31.34 8.36
C ASP A 25 -3.69 -31.15 8.50
N ALA A 26 -2.98 -30.89 7.39
CA ALA A 26 -1.55 -30.63 7.36
C ALA A 26 -1.12 -29.65 6.25
N TYR A 27 -0.16 -28.80 6.58
CA TYR A 27 0.59 -27.93 5.66
C TYR A 27 1.78 -28.69 5.04
N GLY A 28 2.15 -28.30 3.82
CA GLY A 28 3.25 -28.90 3.06
C GLY A 28 4.63 -28.68 3.69
N PRO A 29 5.70 -29.33 3.17
CA PRO A 29 7.03 -29.24 3.74
C PRO A 29 7.56 -27.80 3.76
N VAL A 30 7.85 -27.29 4.97
CA VAL A 30 8.34 -25.92 5.20
C VAL A 30 9.54 -25.61 4.30
N ARG A 31 9.47 -24.52 3.54
CA ARG A 31 10.51 -24.12 2.59
C ARG A 31 11.56 -23.23 3.25
N ARG A 32 12.78 -23.27 2.72
CA ARG A 32 13.86 -22.34 3.10
C ARG A 32 13.46 -20.91 2.70
N GLY A 33 13.27 -20.05 3.69
CA GLY A 33 12.78 -18.68 3.55
C GLY A 33 11.42 -18.42 4.24
N GLU A 34 10.55 -19.43 4.36
CA GLU A 34 9.21 -19.26 4.96
C GLU A 34 9.27 -19.03 6.48
N ASP A 35 8.63 -17.96 6.96
CA ASP A 35 8.41 -17.75 8.39
C ASP A 35 7.09 -18.38 8.88
N LEU A 36 6.92 -18.45 10.21
CA LEU A 36 5.75 -19.08 10.83
C LEU A 36 4.45 -18.29 10.57
N TRP A 37 4.58 -16.99 10.33
CA TRP A 37 3.48 -16.06 10.09
C TRP A 37 3.02 -16.09 8.63
N ASP A 38 3.91 -16.32 7.68
CA ASP A 38 3.57 -16.59 6.28
C ASP A 38 2.79 -17.90 6.13
N ILE A 39 3.18 -18.94 6.88
CA ILE A 39 2.42 -20.19 6.96
C ILE A 39 1.06 -19.95 7.63
N ALA A 40 1.02 -19.21 8.74
CA ALA A 40 -0.23 -18.84 9.40
C ALA A 40 -1.20 -18.07 8.46
N LYS A 41 -0.71 -17.09 7.69
CA LYS A 41 -1.48 -16.37 6.68
C LYS A 41 -2.04 -17.29 5.59
N HIS A 42 -1.30 -18.32 5.17
CA HIS A 42 -1.79 -19.28 4.15
C HIS A 42 -2.86 -20.22 4.68
N VAL A 43 -2.86 -20.50 5.99
CA VAL A 43 -3.74 -21.48 6.64
C VAL A 43 -5.01 -20.84 7.22
N TYR A 44 -4.90 -19.69 7.89
CA TYR A 44 -6.00 -19.01 8.59
C TYR A 44 -6.40 -17.68 7.93
N TYR A 45 -6.21 -17.58 6.62
CA TYR A 45 -6.73 -16.45 5.84
C TYR A 45 -8.24 -16.30 6.06
N ASP A 46 -8.73 -15.05 6.17
CA ASP A 46 -10.16 -14.72 6.24
C ASP A 46 -10.88 -15.22 7.53
N GLN A 47 -10.22 -15.23 8.70
CA GLN A 47 -10.80 -15.62 10.01
C GLN A 47 -10.38 -14.67 11.15
N ASP A 48 -11.29 -14.35 12.09
CA ASP A 48 -11.02 -13.48 13.27
C ASP A 48 -10.27 -14.22 14.39
N VAL A 49 -8.97 -14.40 14.19
CA VAL A 49 -8.02 -14.93 15.18
C VAL A 49 -6.78 -14.05 15.23
N SER A 50 -6.29 -13.72 16.43
CA SER A 50 -5.09 -12.88 16.57
C SER A 50 -3.83 -13.65 16.15
N ARG A 51 -2.83 -12.89 15.71
CA ARG A 51 -1.49 -13.42 15.39
C ARG A 51 -0.97 -14.36 16.48
N ASP A 52 -1.06 -13.93 17.73
CA ASP A 52 -0.49 -14.64 18.87
C ASP A 52 -1.25 -15.94 19.19
N GLN A 53 -2.60 -15.95 19.03
CA GLN A 53 -3.42 -17.16 19.15
C GLN A 53 -3.00 -18.21 18.11
N VAL A 54 -2.85 -17.80 16.84
CA VAL A 54 -2.47 -18.71 15.74
C VAL A 54 -1.05 -19.25 15.91
N MET A 55 -0.09 -18.38 16.25
CA MET A 55 1.31 -18.74 16.43
C MET A 55 1.48 -19.75 17.57
N LEU A 56 0.84 -19.52 18.73
CA LEU A 56 0.90 -20.42 19.88
C LEU A 56 0.19 -21.76 19.60
N ALA A 57 -0.93 -21.77 18.89
CA ALA A 57 -1.60 -23.00 18.48
C ALA A 57 -0.72 -23.84 17.55
N LEU A 58 -0.06 -23.22 16.57
CA LEU A 58 0.87 -23.91 15.66
C LEU A 58 2.10 -24.48 16.40
N LEU A 59 2.68 -23.72 17.34
CA LEU A 59 3.76 -24.15 18.23
C LEU A 59 3.37 -25.38 19.05
N THR A 60 2.31 -25.26 19.85
CA THR A 60 1.83 -26.33 20.75
C THR A 60 1.41 -27.61 20.03
N THR A 61 0.95 -27.49 18.78
CA THR A 61 0.54 -28.63 17.95
C THR A 61 1.72 -29.31 17.23
N ASN A 62 2.89 -28.66 17.13
CA ASN A 62 4.01 -29.14 16.31
C ASN A 62 5.41 -29.05 16.99
N PRO A 63 5.61 -29.45 18.26
CA PRO A 63 6.90 -29.28 18.95
C PRO A 63 8.10 -29.85 18.16
N GLN A 64 7.91 -31.03 17.56
CA GLN A 64 8.84 -31.72 16.66
C GLN A 64 9.37 -30.91 15.44
N ALA A 65 8.74 -29.78 15.10
CA ALA A 65 9.18 -28.89 14.03
C ALA A 65 10.25 -27.87 14.49
N PHE A 66 10.47 -27.75 15.81
CA PHE A 66 11.35 -26.76 16.44
C PHE A 66 12.62 -27.39 17.05
N ASP A 67 12.65 -28.72 17.23
CA ASP A 67 13.76 -29.48 17.86
C ASP A 67 15.12 -29.38 17.14
N ALA A 68 15.17 -28.86 15.91
CA ALA A 68 16.42 -28.65 15.16
C ALA A 68 16.24 -27.51 14.12
N PRO A 69 16.41 -26.24 14.52
CA PRO A 69 16.11 -25.09 13.67
C PRO A 69 17.18 -24.86 12.61
N CYS A 70 16.76 -24.74 11.34
CA CYS A 70 17.68 -24.46 10.23
C CYS A 70 16.97 -23.77 9.05
N ASN A 71 16.23 -22.70 9.35
CA ASN A 71 15.64 -21.81 8.36
C ASN A 71 16.08 -20.36 8.65
N ALA A 72 16.29 -19.54 7.62
CA ALA A 72 17.01 -18.27 7.74
C ALA A 72 16.31 -17.27 8.69
N ASN A 73 14.97 -17.19 8.57
CA ASN A 73 14.13 -16.22 9.28
C ASN A 73 13.14 -16.90 10.25
N SER A 74 13.34 -18.18 10.59
CA SER A 74 12.30 -19.00 11.21
C SER A 74 12.88 -20.14 12.06
N PRO A 75 12.28 -20.47 13.22
CA PRO A 75 12.71 -21.59 14.05
C PRO A 75 12.36 -22.96 13.46
N LEU A 76 11.61 -23.00 12.34
CA LEU A 76 11.13 -24.24 11.75
C LEU A 76 12.22 -25.04 11.04
N LYS A 77 12.18 -26.36 11.23
CA LYS A 77 12.97 -27.33 10.49
C LYS A 77 12.45 -27.49 9.05
N VAL A 78 13.24 -27.02 8.07
CA VAL A 78 12.95 -27.15 6.64
C VAL A 78 12.64 -28.60 6.27
N GLY A 79 11.59 -28.82 5.48
CA GLY A 79 11.14 -30.14 5.03
C GLY A 79 10.12 -30.84 5.95
N VAL A 80 9.86 -30.35 7.16
CA VAL A 80 8.81 -30.89 8.05
C VAL A 80 7.43 -30.46 7.55
N LYS A 81 6.44 -31.39 7.59
CA LYS A 81 5.02 -31.06 7.43
C LYS A 81 4.44 -30.66 8.78
N LEU A 82 3.68 -29.56 8.82
CA LEU A 82 3.03 -29.09 10.04
C LEU A 82 1.58 -29.59 10.07
N ARG A 83 1.14 -30.11 11.21
CA ARG A 83 -0.29 -30.36 11.48
C ARG A 83 -0.96 -29.05 11.83
N ILE A 84 -2.13 -28.80 11.24
CA ILE A 84 -2.88 -27.57 11.45
C ILE A 84 -3.90 -27.82 12.59
N PRO A 85 -3.87 -27.07 13.70
CA PRO A 85 -4.91 -27.16 14.72
C PRO A 85 -6.25 -26.61 14.19
N PRO A 86 -7.39 -27.18 14.61
CA PRO A 86 -8.71 -26.67 14.22
C PRO A 86 -8.95 -25.27 14.81
N LEU A 87 -9.70 -24.43 14.10
CA LEU A 87 -9.98 -23.05 14.50
C LEU A 87 -10.55 -22.93 15.93
N THR A 88 -11.34 -23.91 16.37
CA THR A 88 -11.89 -23.99 17.73
C THR A 88 -10.83 -24.12 18.83
N GLN A 89 -9.66 -24.69 18.53
CA GLN A 89 -8.51 -24.73 19.44
C GLN A 89 -7.76 -23.38 19.45
N VAL A 90 -7.78 -22.64 18.34
CA VAL A 90 -7.16 -21.31 18.21
C VAL A 90 -7.98 -20.24 18.95
N THR A 91 -9.30 -20.21 18.73
CA THR A 91 -10.21 -19.22 19.37
C THR A 91 -10.40 -19.44 20.86
N ALA A 92 -10.18 -20.66 21.37
CA ALA A 92 -10.21 -20.96 22.81
C ALA A 92 -9.04 -20.37 23.61
N LEU A 93 -7.96 -19.91 22.95
CA LEU A 93 -6.83 -19.27 23.61
C LEU A 93 -7.15 -17.81 23.94
N ASN A 94 -7.03 -17.41 25.22
CA ASN A 94 -7.15 -16.00 25.60
C ASN A 94 -6.00 -15.17 24.98
N ARG A 95 -6.34 -14.09 24.26
CA ARG A 95 -5.39 -13.24 23.49
C ARG A 95 -4.21 -12.74 24.33
N GLU A 96 -4.43 -12.27 25.57
CA GLU A 96 -3.32 -11.78 26.42
C GLU A 96 -2.41 -12.91 26.90
N GLN A 97 -2.99 -14.03 27.35
CA GLN A 97 -2.25 -15.19 27.84
C GLN A 97 -1.47 -15.85 26.71
N ALA A 98 -2.05 -15.94 25.51
CA ALA A 98 -1.39 -16.45 24.32
C ALA A 98 -0.16 -15.61 23.95
N ARG A 99 -0.31 -14.27 23.95
CA ARG A 99 0.80 -13.35 23.71
C ARG A 99 1.89 -13.47 24.78
N GLN A 100 1.55 -13.49 26.07
CA GLN A 100 2.55 -13.64 27.14
C GLN A 100 3.29 -14.99 27.09
N ALA A 101 2.62 -16.08 26.71
CA ALA A 101 3.25 -17.38 26.51
C ALA A 101 4.15 -17.39 25.27
N PHE A 102 3.70 -16.82 24.15
CA PHE A 102 4.48 -16.70 22.92
C PHE A 102 5.72 -15.82 23.11
N GLU A 103 5.59 -14.64 23.71
CA GLU A 103 6.74 -13.77 24.04
C GLU A 103 7.74 -14.45 24.98
N ARG A 104 7.28 -15.31 25.91
CA ARG A 104 8.17 -16.07 26.79
C ARG A 104 8.96 -17.12 26.02
N GLN A 105 8.28 -17.95 25.23
CA GLN A 105 8.93 -18.96 24.40
C GLN A 105 9.90 -18.34 23.39
N LEU A 106 9.57 -17.18 22.83
CA LEU A 106 10.46 -16.46 21.92
C LEU A 106 11.75 -16.00 22.62
N ARG A 107 11.64 -15.44 23.83
CA ARG A 107 12.82 -15.03 24.63
C ARG A 107 13.68 -16.22 25.07
N GLU A 108 13.06 -17.29 25.56
CA GLU A 108 13.75 -18.56 25.88
C GLU A 108 14.53 -19.09 24.65
N TRP A 109 13.97 -18.93 23.45
CA TRP A 109 14.60 -19.35 22.19
C TRP A 109 15.70 -18.38 21.70
N GLU A 110 15.56 -17.07 21.94
CA GLU A 110 16.59 -16.06 21.66
C GLU A 110 17.78 -16.16 22.62
N ASP A 111 17.55 -16.40 23.91
CA ASP A 111 18.60 -16.64 24.91
C ASP A 111 19.39 -17.92 24.58
N HIS A 112 18.71 -19.00 24.17
CA HIS A 112 19.35 -20.21 23.65
C HIS A 112 20.22 -19.96 22.40
N ARG A 113 19.96 -18.90 21.64
CA ARG A 113 20.74 -18.50 20.44
C ARG A 113 21.97 -17.66 20.77
N LEU A 114 22.07 -17.11 21.98
CA LEU A 114 23.18 -16.28 22.46
C LEU A 114 24.16 -17.02 23.37
N SER A 115 23.81 -18.25 23.76
CA SER A 115 24.65 -19.16 24.56
C SER A 115 25.84 -19.74 23.77
N GLY A 116 26.97 -19.03 23.75
CA GLY A 116 28.26 -19.54 23.26
C GLY A 116 28.55 -19.19 21.79
N LYS A 117 29.69 -18.53 21.55
CA LYS A 117 30.03 -17.89 20.27
C LYS A 117 30.50 -18.87 19.18
N GLU A 118 29.62 -19.73 18.64
CA GLU A 118 29.83 -20.31 17.30
C GLU A 118 28.55 -20.89 16.66
N LEU A 119 28.40 -20.72 15.34
CA LEU A 119 27.21 -21.10 14.58
C LEU A 119 27.41 -22.44 13.86
N VAL A 120 27.30 -23.55 14.61
CA VAL A 120 27.58 -24.90 14.12
C VAL A 120 26.34 -25.55 13.50
N CYS A 121 26.09 -25.27 12.23
CA CYS A 121 25.23 -26.12 11.40
C CYS A 121 26.00 -27.41 11.03
N PRO A 122 25.47 -28.63 11.29
CA PRO A 122 26.11 -29.86 10.82
C PRO A 122 26.14 -29.89 9.29
N PRO A 123 27.21 -30.45 8.67
CA PRO A 123 27.38 -30.41 7.22
C PRO A 123 26.24 -31.17 6.51
N ALA A 124 25.81 -30.62 5.37
CA ALA A 124 24.71 -31.18 4.59
C ALA A 124 24.99 -32.65 4.20
N ALA A 125 24.07 -33.54 4.55
CA ALA A 125 24.10 -34.92 4.08
C ALA A 125 24.08 -34.96 2.54
N LYS A 126 24.85 -35.88 1.96
CA LYS A 126 24.97 -36.04 0.50
C LYS A 126 23.60 -36.24 -0.15
N PRO A 127 23.37 -35.74 -1.38
CA PRO A 127 22.09 -35.90 -2.08
C PRO A 127 21.73 -37.38 -2.21
N ILE A 128 20.53 -37.72 -1.73
CA ILE A 128 19.93 -39.04 -1.92
C ILE A 128 19.62 -39.18 -3.42
N PRO A 129 20.07 -40.27 -4.09
CA PRO A 129 19.83 -40.44 -5.51
C PRO A 129 18.33 -40.60 -5.80
N VAL A 130 17.87 -39.97 -6.89
CA VAL A 130 16.46 -40.02 -7.31
C VAL A 130 16.12 -41.43 -7.80
N ALA A 131 15.24 -42.12 -7.07
CA ALA A 131 14.63 -43.36 -7.54
C ALA A 131 13.55 -43.05 -8.60
N ALA A 132 13.50 -43.87 -9.65
CA ALA A 132 12.52 -43.73 -10.74
C ALA A 132 11.08 -44.03 -10.25
N PRO A 133 10.05 -43.41 -10.87
CA PRO A 133 8.66 -43.62 -10.47
C PRO A 133 8.21 -45.06 -10.72
N THR A 134 7.72 -45.72 -9.68
CA THR A 134 7.08 -47.04 -9.76
C THR A 134 5.59 -46.90 -10.10
N GLN A 135 5.08 -47.83 -10.91
CA GLN A 135 3.69 -47.84 -11.36
C GLN A 135 2.74 -48.29 -10.23
N PRO A 136 1.47 -47.82 -10.21
CA PRO A 136 0.45 -48.36 -9.30
C PRO A 136 0.08 -49.80 -9.68
N VAL A 137 0.04 -50.68 -8.68
CA VAL A 137 -0.30 -52.10 -8.84
C VAL A 137 -1.81 -52.30 -8.72
N ALA A 138 -2.39 -53.14 -9.59
CA ALA A 138 -3.80 -53.50 -9.56
C ALA A 138 -4.11 -54.61 -8.53
N PRO A 139 -5.33 -54.67 -7.96
CA PRO A 139 -5.73 -55.77 -7.07
C PRO A 139 -5.91 -57.08 -7.86
N ALA A 140 -5.43 -58.19 -7.28
CA ALA A 140 -5.61 -59.55 -7.83
C ALA A 140 -6.67 -60.34 -7.03
N PRO A 141 -7.45 -61.23 -7.67
CA PRO A 141 -8.50 -62.01 -7.02
C PRO A 141 -8.08 -63.42 -6.57
N GLU A 142 -8.88 -63.98 -5.66
CA GLU A 142 -9.16 -65.41 -5.40
C GLU A 142 -8.05 -66.40 -4.98
N THR A 143 -8.42 -67.28 -4.04
CA THR A 143 -7.97 -68.67 -3.97
C THR A 143 -8.99 -69.48 -3.15
N ALA A 144 -9.17 -70.77 -3.47
CA ALA A 144 -10.28 -71.59 -2.95
C ALA A 144 -9.84 -73.04 -2.62
N THR A 145 -10.84 -73.91 -2.37
CA THR A 145 -10.83 -75.41 -2.33
C THR A 145 -10.52 -76.11 -0.99
N PRO A 146 -10.90 -77.41 -0.79
CA PRO A 146 -11.83 -78.31 -1.55
C PRO A 146 -13.06 -78.71 -0.65
N THR A 147 -13.79 -79.86 -0.61
CA THR A 147 -13.68 -81.20 -1.23
C THR A 147 -15.02 -82.00 -1.29
N ALA A 148 -15.59 -82.23 -2.48
CA ALA A 148 -16.31 -83.47 -2.91
C ALA A 148 -17.63 -83.93 -2.17
N PRO A 149 -18.29 -85.09 -2.53
CA PRO A 149 -19.39 -85.03 -3.54
C PRO A 149 -20.65 -85.97 -3.39
N ALA A 150 -21.76 -85.60 -4.08
CA ALA A 150 -22.71 -86.47 -4.83
C ALA A 150 -23.62 -87.53 -4.10
N PRO A 151 -24.68 -88.13 -4.73
CA PRO A 151 -25.58 -87.71 -5.85
C PRO A 151 -27.12 -88.03 -5.65
N ALA A 152 -27.92 -87.83 -6.73
CA ALA A 152 -29.10 -88.63 -7.18
C ALA A 152 -30.57 -88.12 -6.94
N PRO A 153 -31.58 -88.51 -7.78
CA PRO A 153 -32.78 -87.65 -8.07
C PRO A 153 -34.18 -88.33 -8.18
N ALA A 154 -35.23 -87.52 -8.42
CA ALA A 154 -36.57 -87.87 -8.98
C ALA A 154 -37.16 -86.58 -9.66
N ALA A 155 -37.86 -86.54 -10.81
CA ALA A 155 -39.01 -87.31 -11.38
C ALA A 155 -40.37 -86.92 -10.72
N THR A 156 -41.49 -86.63 -11.42
CA THR A 156 -41.92 -86.67 -12.86
C THR A 156 -43.13 -85.69 -13.09
N PRO A 157 -43.79 -85.55 -14.28
CA PRO A 157 -44.50 -84.29 -14.67
C PRO A 157 -46.01 -84.39 -15.11
N THR A 158 -46.58 -83.24 -15.56
CA THR A 158 -47.76 -83.05 -16.47
C THR A 158 -49.18 -83.44 -15.96
N PRO A 159 -50.31 -83.04 -16.64
CA PRO A 159 -50.51 -82.11 -17.78
C PRO A 159 -51.61 -81.01 -17.60
N THR A 160 -51.75 -80.21 -18.67
CA THR A 160 -52.88 -79.35 -19.15
C THR A 160 -54.13 -80.15 -19.61
N PRO A 161 -55.20 -79.59 -20.26
CA PRO A 161 -55.57 -78.20 -20.66
C PRO A 161 -57.08 -77.82 -20.37
N GLU A 162 -57.58 -76.79 -21.08
CA GLU A 162 -58.98 -76.56 -21.54
C GLU A 162 -60.01 -75.85 -20.62
N THR A 163 -61.06 -75.16 -21.12
CA THR A 163 -61.33 -74.40 -22.38
C THR A 163 -62.64 -73.62 -22.21
N THR A 164 -62.75 -72.37 -22.67
CA THR A 164 -63.88 -71.75 -23.43
C THR A 164 -63.74 -70.22 -23.51
N ALA A 165 -64.46 -69.56 -24.43
CA ALA A 165 -64.27 -68.15 -24.75
C ALA A 165 -65.59 -67.39 -24.99
N SER A 166 -65.57 -66.07 -24.77
CA SER A 166 -66.47 -65.11 -25.41
C SER A 166 -65.93 -63.68 -25.31
N ALA A 167 -66.06 -62.90 -26.37
CA ALA A 167 -65.75 -61.47 -26.46
C ALA A 167 -67.03 -60.69 -26.88
N PRO A 168 -67.02 -59.35 -27.10
CA PRO A 168 -65.99 -58.34 -26.80
C PRO A 168 -66.55 -57.16 -25.97
N LYS A 169 -65.70 -56.20 -25.56
CA LYS A 169 -66.13 -54.80 -25.31
C LYS A 169 -64.98 -53.79 -25.31
N SER A 170 -65.17 -52.70 -26.06
CA SER A 170 -64.52 -51.38 -25.95
C SER A 170 -63.07 -51.33 -25.48
N ALA A 171 -62.12 -51.29 -26.42
CA ALA A 171 -60.79 -50.75 -26.13
C ALA A 171 -60.89 -49.26 -25.79
N THR A 172 -60.30 -48.85 -24.67
CA THR A 172 -59.99 -47.45 -24.35
C THR A 172 -58.48 -47.38 -24.18
N THR A 173 -57.78 -46.92 -25.20
CA THR A 173 -56.37 -46.55 -25.09
C THR A 173 -56.22 -45.42 -24.07
N PRO A 174 -55.24 -45.46 -23.16
CA PRO A 174 -54.84 -44.26 -22.45
C PRO A 174 -54.34 -43.27 -23.50
N THR A 175 -54.99 -42.11 -23.62
CA THR A 175 -54.55 -41.07 -24.55
C THR A 175 -53.23 -40.51 -24.03
N GLU A 176 -52.15 -40.66 -24.81
CA GLU A 176 -50.92 -39.93 -24.52
C GLU A 176 -51.21 -38.42 -24.54
N PRO A 177 -50.71 -37.64 -23.56
CA PRO A 177 -50.89 -36.21 -23.58
C PRO A 177 -50.23 -35.61 -24.83
N PRO A 178 -50.82 -34.56 -25.44
CA PRO A 178 -50.28 -33.95 -26.66
C PRO A 178 -48.84 -33.47 -26.45
N LEU A 179 -48.04 -33.44 -27.53
CA LEU A 179 -46.60 -33.15 -27.48
C LEU A 179 -46.25 -31.88 -26.68
N GLU A 180 -47.08 -30.85 -26.74
CA GLU A 180 -46.90 -29.61 -25.97
C GLU A 180 -46.96 -29.84 -24.45
N GLN A 181 -47.84 -30.71 -23.97
CA GLN A 181 -47.92 -31.07 -22.54
C GLN A 181 -46.77 -31.99 -22.11
N GLN A 182 -46.28 -32.87 -22.99
CA GLN A 182 -45.03 -33.62 -22.75
C GLN A 182 -43.82 -32.68 -22.64
N ILE A 183 -43.67 -31.74 -23.58
CA ILE A 183 -42.58 -30.75 -23.57
C ILE A 183 -42.65 -29.87 -22.32
N VAL A 184 -43.83 -29.40 -21.91
CA VAL A 184 -43.99 -28.62 -20.67
C VAL A 184 -43.65 -29.45 -19.44
N HIS A 185 -44.16 -30.68 -19.32
CA HIS A 185 -43.87 -31.55 -18.17
C HIS A 185 -42.37 -31.87 -18.05
N ASP A 186 -41.70 -32.17 -19.17
CA ASP A 186 -40.28 -32.51 -19.15
C ASP A 186 -39.39 -31.27 -18.92
N VAL A 187 -39.83 -30.08 -19.35
CA VAL A 187 -39.20 -28.79 -18.99
C VAL A 187 -39.40 -28.46 -17.50
N GLU A 188 -40.55 -28.78 -16.90
CA GLU A 188 -40.77 -28.60 -15.46
C GLU A 188 -39.84 -29.47 -14.61
N TRP A 189 -39.58 -30.72 -15.03
CA TRP A 189 -38.61 -31.60 -14.37
C TRP A 189 -37.15 -31.24 -14.67
N ALA A 190 -36.83 -30.74 -15.86
CA ALA A 190 -35.50 -30.21 -16.19
C ALA A 190 -35.21 -28.87 -15.50
N GLY A 191 -36.24 -28.10 -15.14
CA GLY A 191 -36.12 -26.80 -14.47
C GLY A 191 -35.45 -26.89 -13.10
N ILE A 192 -35.83 -27.87 -12.28
CA ILE A 192 -35.30 -28.05 -10.92
C ILE A 192 -33.76 -28.20 -10.90
N PRO A 193 -33.13 -29.09 -11.68
CA PRO A 193 -31.67 -29.15 -11.76
C PRO A 193 -31.03 -27.92 -12.43
N ILE A 194 -31.72 -27.19 -13.32
CA ILE A 194 -31.23 -25.91 -13.86
C ILE A 194 -31.16 -24.85 -12.75
N LEU A 195 -32.19 -24.72 -11.92
CA LEU A 195 -32.19 -23.81 -10.76
C LEU A 195 -31.13 -24.21 -9.73
N ALA A 196 -30.96 -25.51 -9.47
CA ALA A 196 -29.91 -26.01 -8.59
C ALA A 196 -28.50 -25.74 -9.14
N LEU A 197 -28.28 -25.89 -10.46
CA LEU A 197 -27.02 -25.53 -11.13
C LEU A 197 -26.76 -24.03 -11.14
N LEU A 198 -27.81 -23.19 -11.20
CA LEU A 198 -27.69 -21.73 -11.02
C LEU A 198 -27.21 -21.38 -9.61
N ILE A 199 -27.85 -21.94 -8.57
CA ILE A 199 -27.47 -21.73 -7.17
C ILE A 199 -26.06 -22.27 -6.89
N LEU A 200 -25.74 -23.49 -7.33
CA LEU A 200 -24.40 -24.08 -7.22
C LEU A 200 -23.36 -23.29 -8.03
N GLY A 201 -23.71 -22.74 -9.19
CA GLY A 201 -22.85 -21.90 -10.00
C GLY A 201 -22.51 -20.57 -9.33
N ILE A 202 -23.49 -19.93 -8.69
CA ILE A 202 -23.31 -18.70 -7.90
C ILE A 202 -22.42 -18.98 -6.67
N ILE A 203 -22.66 -20.08 -5.96
CA ILE A 203 -21.84 -20.51 -4.82
C ILE A 203 -20.41 -20.83 -5.27
N PHE A 204 -20.24 -21.67 -6.29
CA PHE A 204 -18.93 -22.05 -6.83
C PHE A 204 -18.15 -20.85 -7.35
N TRP A 205 -18.80 -19.91 -8.04
CA TRP A 205 -18.17 -18.66 -8.48
C TRP A 205 -17.72 -17.80 -7.30
N LYS A 206 -18.59 -17.60 -6.29
CA LYS A 206 -18.28 -16.81 -5.10
C LYS A 206 -17.12 -17.38 -4.27
N TYR A 207 -16.99 -18.71 -4.20
CA TYR A 207 -15.88 -19.39 -3.51
C TYR A 207 -14.71 -19.76 -4.43
N ARG A 208 -14.73 -19.36 -5.72
CA ARG A 208 -13.59 -19.55 -6.63
C ARG A 208 -12.47 -18.60 -6.24
N ARG A 209 -11.48 -19.12 -5.49
CA ARG A 209 -10.27 -18.37 -5.13
C ARG A 209 -9.67 -17.71 -6.38
N PRO A 210 -9.28 -16.41 -6.32
CA PRO A 210 -8.43 -15.83 -7.35
C PRO A 210 -7.11 -16.61 -7.42
N ALA A 211 -6.47 -16.63 -8.59
CA ALA A 211 -5.15 -17.25 -8.71
C ALA A 211 -4.18 -16.58 -7.72
N PRO A 212 -3.34 -17.33 -6.99
CA PRO A 212 -2.39 -16.74 -6.07
C PRO A 212 -1.43 -15.84 -6.85
N VAL A 213 -1.36 -14.57 -6.47
CA VAL A 213 -0.39 -13.63 -7.04
C VAL A 213 1.00 -14.13 -6.64
N THR A 214 1.73 -14.69 -7.60
CA THR A 214 3.11 -15.12 -7.40
C THR A 214 3.96 -13.90 -7.07
N ALA A 215 4.52 -13.87 -5.86
CA ALA A 215 5.42 -12.80 -5.46
C ALA A 215 6.53 -12.60 -6.52
N PRO A 216 6.81 -11.36 -6.96
CA PRO A 216 7.81 -11.12 -8.00
C PRO A 216 9.18 -11.60 -7.53
N SER A 217 9.83 -12.42 -8.35
CA SER A 217 11.24 -12.81 -8.13
C SER A 217 12.12 -11.57 -8.05
N ALA A 218 13.18 -11.63 -7.24
CA ALA A 218 14.21 -10.60 -7.21
C ALA A 218 14.71 -10.29 -8.62
N ALA A 219 14.85 -9.00 -8.93
CA ALA A 219 14.96 -8.52 -10.30
C ALA A 219 16.26 -8.98 -10.98
N ALA A 220 16.13 -9.56 -12.18
CA ALA A 220 17.25 -9.70 -13.11
C ALA A 220 17.56 -8.35 -13.77
N PRO A 221 18.83 -8.01 -14.08
CA PRO A 221 19.17 -6.84 -14.87
C PRO A 221 18.54 -6.90 -16.27
N VAL A 222 18.14 -5.74 -16.80
CA VAL A 222 17.67 -5.61 -18.18
C VAL A 222 18.89 -5.55 -19.10
N GLU A 223 18.97 -6.47 -20.08
CA GLU A 223 20.04 -6.46 -21.08
C GLU A 223 20.07 -5.13 -21.86
N GLY A 224 21.24 -4.51 -21.95
CA GLY A 224 21.44 -3.22 -22.64
C GLY A 224 21.22 -1.97 -21.78
N ALA A 225 20.85 -2.08 -20.50
CA ALA A 225 20.82 -0.92 -19.61
C ALA A 225 22.24 -0.38 -19.33
N VAL A 226 22.47 0.91 -19.58
CA VAL A 226 23.75 1.57 -19.28
C VAL A 226 23.92 1.75 -17.77
N ASP A 227 24.97 1.17 -17.20
CA ASP A 227 25.28 1.35 -15.78
C ASP A 227 25.97 2.70 -15.53
N TYR A 228 25.17 3.70 -15.16
CA TYR A 228 25.68 5.00 -14.73
C TYR A 228 26.33 4.99 -13.33
N ALA A 229 26.31 3.88 -12.58
CA ALA A 229 27.02 3.81 -11.30
C ALA A 229 28.54 3.73 -11.52
N SER A 230 29.01 2.81 -12.38
CA SER A 230 30.43 2.57 -12.63
C SER A 230 31.15 3.61 -13.53
N MET A 231 30.41 4.40 -14.31
CA MET A 231 30.97 5.48 -15.14
C MET A 231 31.53 6.66 -14.33
N THR A 232 32.47 7.45 -14.87
CA THR A 232 32.82 8.75 -14.27
C THR A 232 31.75 9.83 -14.55
N VAL A 233 31.89 11.01 -13.94
CA VAL A 233 31.00 12.16 -14.19
C VAL A 233 31.10 12.64 -15.65
N GLU A 234 32.31 12.74 -16.18
CA GLU A 234 32.54 13.27 -17.54
C GLU A 234 32.16 12.25 -18.62
N ASP A 235 32.31 10.94 -18.36
CA ASP A 235 31.76 9.88 -19.22
C ASP A 235 30.23 9.97 -19.28
N ALA A 236 29.56 10.14 -18.14
CA ALA A 236 28.11 10.24 -18.07
C ALA A 236 27.58 11.50 -18.77
N LEU A 237 28.26 12.65 -18.63
CA LEU A 237 27.92 13.88 -19.35
C LEU A 237 28.11 13.74 -20.87
N THR A 238 29.17 13.03 -21.28
CA THR A 238 29.46 12.73 -22.70
C THR A 238 28.43 11.77 -23.29
N GLN A 239 28.12 10.67 -22.61
CA GLN A 239 27.08 9.70 -22.99
C GLN A 239 25.70 10.37 -23.12
N LEU A 240 25.35 11.22 -22.15
CA LEU A 240 24.11 12.01 -22.16
C LEU A 240 24.18 13.25 -23.07
N ASN A 241 25.30 13.50 -23.76
CA ASN A 241 25.52 14.65 -24.65
C ASN A 241 25.05 15.98 -24.02
N THR A 242 25.57 16.29 -22.84
CA THR A 242 25.09 17.38 -21.96
C THR A 242 26.24 18.30 -21.54
N ASN A 243 26.04 19.62 -21.60
CA ASN A 243 27.06 20.59 -21.20
C ASN A 243 26.94 20.93 -19.70
N ARG A 244 28.00 20.71 -18.91
CA ARG A 244 28.05 20.96 -17.46
C ARG A 244 27.64 22.39 -17.05
N ALA A 245 27.96 23.40 -17.86
CA ALA A 245 27.74 24.82 -17.54
C ALA A 245 26.48 25.42 -18.19
N GLN A 246 25.91 24.78 -19.21
CA GLN A 246 24.73 25.29 -19.95
C GLN A 246 23.49 24.39 -19.84
N GLY A 247 23.64 23.14 -19.38
CA GLY A 247 22.59 22.14 -19.35
C GLY A 247 22.18 21.66 -20.75
N LEU A 248 20.90 21.33 -20.91
CA LEU A 248 20.29 21.07 -22.21
C LEU A 248 19.68 22.35 -22.80
N SER A 249 19.51 22.43 -24.12
CA SER A 249 18.63 23.43 -24.71
C SER A 249 17.16 23.06 -24.49
N ALA A 250 16.27 24.05 -24.45
CA ALA A 250 14.82 23.81 -24.35
C ALA A 250 14.30 22.95 -25.53
N THR A 251 14.89 23.11 -26.73
CA THR A 251 14.58 22.29 -27.91
C THR A 251 15.03 20.84 -27.76
N GLU A 252 16.20 20.60 -27.17
CA GLU A 252 16.75 19.26 -26.96
C GLU A 252 15.98 18.50 -25.87
N ALA A 253 15.68 19.16 -24.75
CA ALA A 253 14.85 18.59 -23.70
C ALA A 253 13.46 18.20 -24.26
N THR A 254 12.83 19.07 -25.06
CA THR A 254 11.55 18.77 -25.74
C THR A 254 11.66 17.59 -26.71
N ARG A 255 12.80 17.45 -27.42
CA ARG A 255 13.06 16.31 -28.32
C ARG A 255 13.16 15.00 -27.53
N ARG A 256 13.91 14.99 -26.43
CA ARG A 256 14.08 13.81 -25.56
C ARG A 256 12.78 13.41 -24.85
N LEU A 257 11.99 14.38 -24.38
CA LEU A 257 10.68 14.12 -23.77
C LEU A 257 9.72 13.41 -24.75
N ARG A 258 9.80 13.72 -26.06
CA ARG A 258 9.00 13.07 -27.11
C ARG A 258 9.48 11.65 -27.47
N SER A 259 10.75 11.32 -27.24
CA SER A 259 11.31 9.99 -27.58
C SER A 259 11.40 9.02 -26.40
N VAL A 260 11.59 9.53 -25.18
CA VAL A 260 11.66 8.74 -23.93
C VAL A 260 10.29 8.69 -23.23
N GLY A 261 9.43 9.68 -23.46
CA GLY A 261 8.22 9.92 -22.69
C GLY A 261 8.45 10.84 -21.48
N PRO A 262 7.38 11.24 -20.78
CA PRO A 262 7.47 12.06 -19.58
C PRO A 262 8.08 11.29 -18.40
N ASN A 263 8.65 12.03 -17.45
CA ASN A 263 9.11 11.50 -16.17
C ASN A 263 7.92 11.19 -15.23
N ALA A 264 7.17 10.15 -15.58
CA ALA A 264 6.04 9.60 -14.84
C ALA A 264 5.98 8.08 -15.01
N LEU A 265 5.15 7.40 -14.20
CA LEU A 265 4.80 6.00 -14.45
C LEU A 265 3.73 5.91 -15.55
N GLU A 266 3.71 4.81 -16.29
CA GLU A 266 2.82 4.63 -17.45
C GLU A 266 1.35 4.50 -17.02
N GLU A 267 0.53 5.53 -17.28
CA GLU A 267 -0.91 5.43 -17.07
C GLU A 267 -1.59 4.63 -18.18
N LYS A 268 -2.27 3.53 -17.81
CA LYS A 268 -2.99 2.67 -18.74
C LYS A 268 -4.25 3.37 -19.28
N HIS A 269 -4.11 4.03 -20.42
CA HIS A 269 -5.21 4.73 -21.10
C HIS A 269 -6.27 3.76 -21.68
N VAL A 270 -7.22 3.33 -20.83
CA VAL A 270 -8.43 2.61 -21.28
C VAL A 270 -9.33 3.49 -22.13
N THR A 271 -9.63 3.02 -23.35
CA THR A 271 -10.52 3.67 -24.32
C THR A 271 -11.98 3.67 -23.85
N LEU A 272 -12.81 4.58 -24.39
CA LEU A 272 -14.22 4.69 -24.02
C LEU A 272 -14.99 3.36 -24.17
N LEU A 273 -14.74 2.60 -25.23
CA LEU A 273 -15.41 1.32 -25.46
C LEU A 273 -14.97 0.25 -24.45
N GLN A 274 -13.68 0.25 -24.06
CA GLN A 274 -13.14 -0.62 -23.00
C GLN A 274 -13.64 -0.26 -21.60
N ARG A 275 -14.10 0.98 -21.36
CA ARG A 275 -14.79 1.38 -20.12
C ARG A 275 -16.25 0.94 -20.11
N ILE A 276 -16.93 0.94 -21.26
CA ILE A 276 -18.35 0.58 -21.33
C ILE A 276 -18.58 -0.95 -21.31
N LEU A 277 -17.73 -1.75 -21.96
CA LEU A 277 -17.87 -3.21 -22.04
C LEU A 277 -17.99 -3.92 -20.67
N PRO A 278 -17.21 -3.59 -19.62
CA PRO A 278 -17.33 -4.20 -18.30
C PRO A 278 -18.73 -4.13 -17.66
N TYR A 279 -19.52 -3.09 -17.96
CA TYR A 279 -20.90 -2.96 -17.45
C TYR A 279 -21.85 -4.01 -18.03
N PHE A 280 -21.47 -4.68 -19.11
CA PHE A 280 -22.17 -5.81 -19.75
C PHE A 280 -21.38 -7.13 -19.64
N TRP A 281 -20.26 -7.14 -18.91
CA TRP A 281 -19.35 -8.30 -18.87
C TRP A 281 -19.00 -8.69 -17.44
N GLY A 282 -19.96 -9.35 -16.78
CA GLY A 282 -19.76 -9.93 -15.46
C GLY A 282 -20.98 -10.74 -15.01
N PRO A 283 -20.89 -11.47 -13.88
CA PRO A 283 -21.94 -12.38 -13.44
C PRO A 283 -23.31 -11.71 -13.23
N ILE A 284 -23.33 -10.47 -12.76
CA ILE A 284 -24.57 -9.73 -12.48
C ILE A 284 -25.21 -9.24 -13.79
N PRO A 285 -24.50 -8.57 -14.72
CA PRO A 285 -24.99 -8.37 -16.08
C PRO A 285 -25.49 -9.64 -16.74
N TRP A 286 -24.73 -10.74 -16.71
CA TRP A 286 -25.14 -12.03 -17.32
C TRP A 286 -26.43 -12.60 -16.71
N MET A 287 -26.68 -12.41 -15.41
CA MET A 287 -27.95 -12.80 -14.78
C MET A 287 -29.12 -11.91 -15.26
N ILE A 288 -28.90 -10.61 -15.43
CA ILE A 288 -29.92 -9.66 -15.94
C ILE A 288 -30.18 -9.91 -17.43
N GLU A 289 -29.15 -10.18 -18.21
CA GLU A 289 -29.22 -10.55 -19.63
C GLU A 289 -29.93 -11.89 -19.83
N ALA A 290 -29.67 -12.89 -18.97
CA ALA A 290 -30.43 -14.13 -18.94
C ALA A 290 -31.91 -13.90 -18.59
N ALA A 291 -32.21 -12.97 -17.67
CA ALA A 291 -33.59 -12.60 -17.33
C ALA A 291 -34.32 -11.94 -18.51
N ALA A 292 -33.65 -11.01 -19.20
CA ALA A 292 -34.16 -10.37 -20.40
C ALA A 292 -34.37 -11.39 -21.53
N LEU A 293 -33.37 -12.24 -21.81
CA LEU A 293 -33.44 -13.27 -22.84
C LEU A 293 -34.56 -14.28 -22.58
N LEU A 294 -34.72 -14.74 -21.33
CA LEU A 294 -35.80 -15.66 -20.96
C LEU A 294 -37.17 -14.99 -21.06
N SER A 295 -37.28 -13.71 -20.71
CA SER A 295 -38.51 -12.90 -20.91
C SER A 295 -38.86 -12.73 -22.39
N LEU A 296 -37.85 -12.48 -23.24
CA LEU A 296 -38.01 -12.41 -24.70
C LEU A 296 -38.45 -13.74 -25.30
N LEU A 297 -37.84 -14.85 -24.88
CA LEU A 297 -38.20 -16.21 -25.32
C LEU A 297 -39.64 -16.59 -24.91
N THR A 298 -40.07 -16.17 -23.72
CA THR A 298 -41.46 -16.34 -23.24
C THR A 298 -42.45 -15.37 -23.89
N ARG A 299 -41.98 -14.41 -24.69
CA ARG A 299 -42.76 -13.32 -25.33
C ARG A 299 -43.40 -12.34 -24.34
N ASP A 300 -42.90 -12.27 -23.11
CA ASP A 300 -43.28 -11.26 -22.13
C ASP A 300 -42.52 -9.95 -22.40
N TRP A 301 -43.01 -9.23 -23.41
CA TRP A 301 -42.41 -7.97 -23.89
C TRP A 301 -42.29 -6.89 -22.81
N ASN A 302 -43.22 -6.87 -21.84
CA ASN A 302 -43.18 -5.93 -20.71
C ASN A 302 -41.96 -6.19 -19.81
N ASP A 303 -41.80 -7.43 -19.34
CA ASP A 303 -40.66 -7.85 -18.52
C ASP A 303 -39.34 -7.61 -19.26
N PHE A 304 -39.26 -8.03 -20.53
CA PHE A 304 -38.08 -7.82 -21.37
C PHE A 304 -37.70 -6.33 -21.48
N LEU A 305 -38.67 -5.45 -21.72
CA LEU A 305 -38.42 -4.02 -21.86
C LEU A 305 -38.01 -3.38 -20.53
N VAL A 306 -38.66 -3.74 -19.42
CA VAL A 306 -38.33 -3.22 -18.07
C VAL A 306 -36.93 -3.67 -17.64
N ILE A 307 -36.60 -4.96 -17.81
CA ILE A 307 -35.29 -5.51 -17.43
C ILE A 307 -34.18 -4.90 -18.31
N THR A 308 -34.40 -4.77 -19.61
CA THR A 308 -33.43 -4.16 -20.54
C THR A 308 -33.23 -2.66 -20.26
N ALA A 309 -34.31 -1.93 -19.93
CA ALA A 309 -34.23 -0.53 -19.54
C ALA A 309 -33.47 -0.36 -18.22
N LEU A 310 -33.68 -1.24 -17.23
CA LEU A 310 -32.94 -1.25 -15.96
C LEU A 310 -31.45 -1.52 -16.16
N LEU A 311 -31.08 -2.50 -16.99
CA LEU A 311 -29.69 -2.80 -17.33
C LEU A 311 -29.00 -1.58 -17.97
N LEU A 312 -29.64 -0.97 -18.97
CA LEU A 312 -29.12 0.20 -19.67
C LEU A 312 -29.01 1.42 -18.73
N PHE A 313 -29.99 1.64 -17.86
CA PHE A 313 -30.00 2.72 -16.87
C PHE A 313 -28.83 2.57 -15.87
N ASN A 314 -28.62 1.35 -15.34
CA ASN A 314 -27.51 1.06 -14.44
C ASN A 314 -26.14 1.27 -15.12
N ALA A 315 -25.98 0.84 -16.38
CA ALA A 315 -24.77 1.09 -17.15
C ALA A 315 -24.52 2.59 -17.42
N ILE A 316 -25.57 3.36 -17.71
CA ILE A 316 -25.47 4.82 -17.91
C ILE A 316 -25.11 5.56 -16.61
N ILE A 317 -25.65 5.15 -15.46
CA ILE A 317 -25.29 5.70 -14.16
C ILE A 317 -23.85 5.37 -13.81
N GLY A 318 -23.47 4.09 -13.82
CA GLY A 318 -22.12 3.65 -13.47
C GLY A 318 -21.05 4.32 -14.32
N PHE A 319 -21.25 4.38 -15.65
CA PHE A 319 -20.34 5.09 -16.55
C PHE A 319 -20.22 6.59 -16.25
N ARG A 320 -21.32 7.26 -15.84
CA ARG A 320 -21.29 8.68 -15.43
C ARG A 320 -20.59 8.89 -14.09
N GLU A 321 -20.81 8.00 -13.14
CA GLU A 321 -20.16 8.01 -11.82
C GLU A 321 -18.65 7.80 -11.95
N GLU A 322 -18.24 6.74 -12.67
CA GLU A 322 -16.83 6.44 -12.94
C GLU A 322 -16.13 7.57 -13.74
N ALA A 323 -16.80 8.15 -14.74
CA ALA A 323 -16.28 9.32 -15.46
C ALA A 323 -16.10 10.54 -14.54
N SER A 324 -17.01 10.75 -13.58
CA SER A 324 -16.91 11.84 -12.61
C SER A 324 -15.74 11.63 -11.65
N ALA A 325 -15.58 10.42 -11.10
CA ALA A 325 -14.46 10.04 -10.24
C ALA A 325 -13.10 10.18 -10.97
N ALA A 326 -13.02 9.69 -12.22
CA ALA A 326 -11.81 9.81 -13.04
C ALA A 326 -11.42 11.27 -13.34
N ASN A 327 -12.41 12.13 -13.61
CA ASN A 327 -12.16 13.56 -13.84
C ASN A 327 -11.72 14.29 -12.57
N ALA A 328 -12.30 13.96 -11.40
CA ALA A 328 -11.87 14.51 -10.11
C ALA A 328 -10.44 14.07 -9.76
N LEU A 329 -10.09 12.81 -10.01
CA LEU A 329 -8.72 12.29 -9.83
C LEU A 329 -7.71 12.97 -10.78
N ALA A 330 -8.09 13.21 -12.04
CA ALA A 330 -7.24 13.93 -12.99
C ALA A 330 -6.97 15.38 -12.54
N ALA A 331 -8.00 16.08 -12.03
CA ALA A 331 -7.84 17.42 -11.48
C ALA A 331 -6.94 17.45 -10.23
N LEU A 332 -7.04 16.42 -9.37
CA LEU A 332 -6.19 16.27 -8.19
C LEU A 332 -4.72 15.99 -8.57
N LYS A 333 -4.47 15.10 -9.52
CA LYS A 333 -3.12 14.81 -10.04
C LYS A 333 -2.43 16.06 -10.61
N GLY A 334 -3.18 16.93 -11.30
CA GLY A 334 -2.64 18.20 -11.81
C GLY A 334 -2.21 19.19 -10.72
N GLN A 335 -2.73 19.06 -9.49
CA GLN A 335 -2.32 19.87 -8.33
C GLN A 335 -1.17 19.25 -7.54
N LEU A 336 -0.87 17.96 -7.78
CA LEU A 336 0.21 17.18 -7.15
C LEU A 336 1.52 17.18 -7.96
N ALA A 337 1.63 17.99 -9.02
CA ALA A 337 2.81 18.03 -9.87
C ALA A 337 4.05 18.49 -9.08
N LEU A 338 4.90 17.52 -8.71
CA LEU A 338 6.25 17.76 -8.19
C LEU A 338 6.99 18.70 -9.14
N LYS A 339 7.79 19.62 -8.59
CA LYS A 339 8.61 20.55 -9.37
C LYS A 339 10.10 20.23 -9.21
N ALA A 340 10.88 20.62 -10.22
CA ALA A 340 12.34 20.47 -10.23
C ALA A 340 12.99 21.77 -10.72
N ARG A 341 14.19 22.08 -10.20
CA ARG A 341 15.05 23.15 -10.70
C ARG A 341 16.03 22.58 -11.69
N ALA A 342 15.83 22.87 -12.98
CA ALA A 342 16.70 22.41 -14.07
C ALA A 342 17.47 23.57 -14.70
N LEU A 343 18.71 23.31 -15.12
CA LEU A 343 19.52 24.21 -15.91
C LEU A 343 19.21 23.97 -17.39
N ARG A 344 18.57 24.94 -18.05
CA ARG A 344 18.25 24.90 -19.49
C ARG A 344 18.59 26.22 -20.17
N ASP A 345 19.20 26.15 -21.36
CA ASP A 345 19.73 27.30 -22.10
C ASP A 345 20.70 28.19 -21.26
N GLY A 346 21.46 27.59 -20.34
CA GLY A 346 22.32 28.30 -19.39
C GLY A 346 21.60 29.05 -18.26
N GLN A 347 20.29 28.86 -18.09
CA GLN A 347 19.49 29.50 -17.05
C GLN A 347 18.84 28.45 -16.13
N TRP A 348 18.87 28.71 -14.82
CA TRP A 348 18.09 27.94 -13.85
C TRP A 348 16.61 28.27 -14.00
N ARG A 349 15.79 27.26 -14.30
CA ARG A 349 14.33 27.39 -14.42
C ARG A 349 13.66 26.34 -13.54
N GLU A 350 12.56 26.74 -12.91
CA GLU A 350 11.65 25.81 -12.26
C GLU A 350 10.74 25.20 -13.32
N ILE A 351 10.67 23.87 -13.37
CA ILE A 351 9.84 23.09 -14.31
C ILE A 351 9.04 22.04 -13.53
N GLU A 352 7.99 21.48 -14.12
CA GLU A 352 7.38 20.27 -13.58
C GLU A 352 8.38 19.11 -13.66
N ALA A 353 8.48 18.31 -12.60
CA ALA A 353 9.33 17.13 -12.56
C ALA A 353 8.96 16.13 -13.67
N ARG A 354 7.70 16.11 -14.11
CA ARG A 354 7.18 15.36 -15.27
C ARG A 354 7.91 15.70 -16.57
N ASP A 355 8.36 16.94 -16.74
CA ASP A 355 8.99 17.45 -17.96
C ASP A 355 10.52 17.33 -17.94
N LEU A 356 11.09 16.64 -16.94
CA LEU A 356 12.50 16.23 -16.94
C LEU A 356 12.76 15.17 -18.01
N ALA A 357 13.90 15.30 -18.67
CA ALA A 357 14.44 14.34 -19.63
C ALA A 357 15.84 13.86 -19.19
N PRO A 358 16.28 12.65 -19.60
CA PRO A 358 17.66 12.22 -19.39
C PRO A 358 18.66 13.22 -19.99
N GLY A 359 19.63 13.65 -19.18
CA GLY A 359 20.58 14.72 -19.47
C GLY A 359 20.22 16.09 -18.92
N ASP A 360 19.03 16.33 -18.35
CA ASP A 360 18.80 17.57 -17.60
C ASP A 360 19.75 17.66 -16.40
N ILE A 361 20.38 18.82 -16.21
CA ILE A 361 21.14 19.11 -14.99
C ILE A 361 20.18 19.73 -13.98
N ILE A 362 20.04 19.07 -12.83
CA ILE A 362 19.16 19.48 -11.73
C ILE A 362 19.96 19.90 -10.49
N ARG A 363 19.35 20.76 -9.65
CA ARG A 363 19.94 21.25 -8.40
C ARG A 363 19.15 20.76 -7.20
N LEU A 364 19.78 19.88 -6.41
CA LEU A 364 19.21 19.20 -5.24
C LEU A 364 19.63 19.91 -3.95
N ARG A 365 18.67 20.23 -3.09
CA ARG A 365 18.85 20.88 -1.77
C ARG A 365 18.19 20.08 -0.65
N LEU A 366 18.60 20.34 0.59
CA LEU A 366 17.81 20.04 1.79
C LEU A 366 16.32 20.34 1.57
N GLY A 367 15.48 19.34 1.80
CA GLY A 367 14.02 19.39 1.61
C GLY A 367 13.52 18.96 0.23
N ASP A 368 14.38 18.93 -0.80
CA ASP A 368 13.97 18.47 -2.13
C ASP A 368 13.75 16.93 -2.14
N ILE A 369 12.63 16.50 -2.72
CA ILE A 369 12.44 15.12 -3.16
C ILE A 369 13.19 14.96 -4.49
N ILE A 370 14.05 13.95 -4.60
CA ILE A 370 14.82 13.68 -5.82
C ILE A 370 13.83 13.25 -6.92
N PRO A 371 13.71 14.00 -8.03
CA PRO A 371 12.57 13.87 -8.95
C PRO A 371 12.76 12.79 -10.03
N ALA A 372 13.99 12.31 -10.22
CA ALA A 372 14.40 11.35 -11.23
C ALA A 372 15.72 10.68 -10.77
N ASP A 373 16.10 9.55 -11.36
CA ASP A 373 17.42 8.97 -11.09
C ASP A 373 18.49 9.89 -11.70
N ALA A 374 19.52 10.22 -10.92
CA ALA A 374 20.54 11.18 -11.32
C ALA A 374 21.93 10.82 -10.75
N LYS A 375 22.99 11.21 -11.47
CA LYS A 375 24.39 11.09 -11.03
C LYS A 375 24.87 12.44 -10.53
N LEU A 376 25.47 12.48 -9.34
CA LEU A 376 25.95 13.71 -8.70
C LEU A 376 27.20 14.22 -9.42
N ILE A 377 27.22 15.49 -9.80
CA ILE A 377 28.29 16.07 -10.64
C ILE A 377 29.10 17.18 -9.93
N ASP A 378 28.51 17.87 -8.95
CA ASP A 378 29.13 19.02 -8.29
C ASP A 378 28.54 19.27 -6.88
N GLY A 379 29.27 19.99 -6.03
CA GLY A 379 28.92 20.31 -4.64
C GLY A 379 29.68 19.50 -3.58
N GLU A 380 29.80 20.05 -2.37
CA GLU A 380 30.69 19.51 -1.32
C GLU A 380 30.05 18.40 -0.46
N TYR A 381 28.74 18.50 -0.19
CA TYR A 381 28.04 17.59 0.72
C TYR A 381 26.56 17.44 0.35
N LEU A 382 26.06 16.20 0.40
CA LEU A 382 24.64 15.86 0.34
C LEU A 382 24.38 14.64 1.23
N SER A 383 23.30 14.65 2.00
CA SER A 383 22.82 13.49 2.76
C SER A 383 21.40 13.14 2.36
N VAL A 384 21.16 11.89 1.98
CA VAL A 384 19.92 11.44 1.34
C VAL A 384 19.27 10.31 2.13
N ASP A 385 18.04 10.54 2.56
CA ASP A 385 17.16 9.54 3.12
C ASP A 385 16.56 8.68 2.01
N GLN A 386 16.85 7.39 2.08
CA GLN A 386 16.42 6.37 1.12
C GLN A 386 15.45 5.37 1.78
N ALA A 387 14.88 5.66 2.96
CA ALA A 387 14.00 4.75 3.69
C ALA A 387 12.77 4.30 2.85
N ALA A 388 12.26 5.17 1.99
CA ALA A 388 11.18 4.86 1.04
C ALA A 388 11.58 3.87 -0.08
N LEU A 389 12.87 3.59 -0.25
CA LEU A 389 13.43 2.71 -1.29
C LEU A 389 14.10 1.45 -0.72
N THR A 390 14.79 1.56 0.43
CA THR A 390 15.55 0.46 1.04
C THR A 390 14.96 -0.04 2.36
N GLY A 391 14.05 0.71 2.99
CA GLY A 391 13.59 0.47 4.36
C GLY A 391 14.57 0.91 5.46
N GLU A 392 15.79 1.36 5.10
CA GLU A 392 16.80 1.78 6.08
C GLU A 392 16.59 3.23 6.52
N SER A 393 16.41 3.46 7.82
CA SER A 393 16.00 4.76 8.37
C SER A 393 17.13 5.79 8.57
N LEU A 394 18.38 5.43 8.25
CA LEU A 394 19.54 6.32 8.41
C LEU A 394 19.87 7.03 7.08
N PRO A 395 19.94 8.38 7.04
CA PRO A 395 20.36 9.10 5.85
C PRO A 395 21.78 8.74 5.42
N VAL A 396 21.96 8.49 4.12
CA VAL A 396 23.24 8.10 3.53
C VAL A 396 23.91 9.34 2.95
N ASN A 397 25.13 9.62 3.41
CA ASN A 397 25.96 10.68 2.84
C ASN A 397 26.44 10.28 1.45
N LYS A 398 26.25 11.17 0.47
CA LYS A 398 26.58 10.95 -0.94
C LYS A 398 27.75 11.82 -1.39
N LYS A 399 28.46 11.39 -2.43
CA LYS A 399 29.62 12.10 -3.03
C LYS A 399 29.43 12.35 -4.52
N ILE A 400 30.23 13.27 -5.07
CA ILE A 400 30.36 13.48 -6.52
C ILE A 400 30.70 12.14 -7.19
N GLY A 401 29.99 11.82 -8.28
CA GLY A 401 30.08 10.56 -9.02
C GLY A 401 29.07 9.49 -8.57
N GLU A 402 28.50 9.58 -7.37
CA GLU A 402 27.51 8.61 -6.89
C GLU A 402 26.09 8.87 -7.45
N LEU A 403 25.21 7.87 -7.35
CA LEU A 403 23.82 7.97 -7.78
C LEU A 403 22.89 8.43 -6.64
N ALA A 404 21.97 9.32 -7.00
CA ALA A 404 20.78 9.71 -6.24
C ALA A 404 19.54 9.13 -6.96
N PHE A 405 18.63 8.49 -6.23
CA PHE A 405 17.49 7.76 -6.80
C PHE A 405 16.19 8.53 -6.66
N SER A 406 15.29 8.37 -7.64
CA SER A 406 13.98 9.00 -7.63
C SER A 406 13.16 8.62 -6.38
N GLY A 407 12.48 9.59 -5.78
CA GLY A 407 11.65 9.42 -4.58
C GLY A 407 12.41 9.45 -3.25
N ALA A 408 13.74 9.44 -3.25
CA ALA A 408 14.54 9.67 -2.05
C ALA A 408 14.56 11.17 -1.67
N VAL A 409 14.81 11.50 -0.39
CA VAL A 409 14.71 12.88 0.13
C VAL A 409 16.06 13.40 0.57
N ALA A 410 16.48 14.55 0.06
CA ALA A 410 17.69 15.23 0.52
C ALA A 410 17.45 15.83 1.92
N LYS A 411 18.11 15.29 2.96
CA LYS A 411 18.00 15.76 4.35
C LYS A 411 18.98 16.87 4.69
N GLN A 412 20.16 16.88 4.06
CA GLN A 412 21.22 17.86 4.32
C GLN A 412 22.03 18.14 3.06
N GLY A 413 22.63 19.33 3.00
CA GLY A 413 23.55 19.73 1.93
C GLY A 413 22.89 20.22 0.65
N GLU A 414 23.73 20.43 -0.38
CA GLU A 414 23.34 20.84 -1.73
C GLU A 414 24.34 20.28 -2.74
N MET A 415 23.83 19.70 -3.83
CA MET A 415 24.63 19.21 -4.96
C MET A 415 23.92 19.44 -6.29
N LEU A 416 24.72 19.50 -7.37
CA LEU A 416 24.22 19.40 -8.74
C LEU A 416 24.24 17.94 -9.18
N ALA A 417 23.26 17.54 -9.98
CA ALA A 417 23.17 16.19 -10.55
C ALA A 417 22.75 16.24 -12.02
N VAL A 418 23.15 15.26 -12.82
CA VAL A 418 22.62 15.04 -14.18
C VAL A 418 21.65 13.86 -14.17
N VAL A 419 20.44 14.05 -14.71
CA VAL A 419 19.41 13.01 -14.77
C VAL A 419 19.84 11.88 -15.69
N THR A 420 19.92 10.66 -15.17
CA THR A 420 20.33 9.44 -15.89
C THR A 420 19.12 8.61 -16.33
N GLY A 421 18.00 8.65 -15.60
CA GLY A 421 16.80 7.88 -15.91
C GLY A 421 15.52 8.54 -15.40
N THR A 422 14.45 8.44 -16.19
CA THR A 422 13.14 9.07 -15.93
C THR A 422 12.00 8.05 -15.97
N GLY A 423 10.91 8.36 -15.25
CA GLY A 423 9.67 7.60 -15.24
C GLY A 423 9.86 6.13 -14.85
N ALA A 424 9.27 5.23 -15.64
CA ALA A 424 9.39 3.78 -15.46
C ALA A 424 10.83 3.23 -15.53
N ASN A 425 11.81 3.99 -16.04
CA ASN A 425 13.22 3.57 -16.10
C ASN A 425 14.01 3.88 -14.81
N THR A 426 13.45 4.67 -13.89
CA THR A 426 14.05 4.91 -12.56
C THR A 426 14.13 3.63 -11.73
N PHE A 427 14.97 3.61 -10.69
CA PHE A 427 15.01 2.51 -9.71
C PHE A 427 13.65 2.35 -9.02
N PHE A 428 13.07 3.47 -8.56
CA PHE A 428 11.71 3.49 -8.00
C PHE A 428 10.66 3.00 -9.01
N GLY A 429 10.67 3.48 -10.24
CA GLY A 429 9.69 3.12 -11.27
C GLY A 429 9.74 1.66 -11.69
N ARG A 430 10.95 1.07 -11.76
CA ARG A 430 11.13 -0.38 -11.99
C ARG A 430 10.54 -1.20 -10.84
N THR A 431 10.79 -0.81 -9.59
CA THR A 431 10.21 -1.47 -8.41
C THR A 431 8.70 -1.29 -8.33
N ALA A 432 8.18 -0.08 -8.56
CA ALA A 432 6.75 0.22 -8.55
C ALA A 432 5.98 -0.61 -9.59
N LYS A 433 6.54 -0.81 -10.79
CA LYS A 433 5.95 -1.64 -11.86
C LYS A 433 5.86 -3.14 -11.50
N LEU A 434 6.61 -3.61 -10.51
CA LEU A 434 6.47 -4.95 -9.94
C LEU A 434 5.42 -5.00 -8.82
N VAL A 435 5.28 -3.92 -8.05
CA VAL A 435 4.38 -3.79 -6.89
C VAL A 435 2.94 -3.38 -7.29
N GLU A 436 2.73 -2.83 -8.49
CA GLU A 436 1.41 -2.43 -9.04
C GLU A 436 0.33 -3.55 -9.01
N SER A 437 0.75 -4.81 -8.86
CA SER A 437 -0.12 -5.98 -8.73
C SER A 437 -0.78 -6.14 -7.33
N ALA A 438 -0.32 -5.41 -6.32
CA ALA A 438 -0.69 -5.60 -4.91
C ALA A 438 -1.54 -4.45 -4.34
N GLY A 439 -2.65 -4.12 -5.00
CA GLY A 439 -3.62 -3.16 -4.48
C GLY A 439 -4.31 -3.66 -3.19
N ALA A 440 -4.12 -2.95 -2.08
CA ALA A 440 -4.88 -3.17 -0.86
C ALA A 440 -6.35 -2.74 -1.05
N LYS A 441 -7.29 -3.44 -0.39
CA LYS A 441 -8.71 -3.05 -0.37
C LYS A 441 -8.97 -2.16 0.84
N SER A 442 -9.89 -1.22 0.73
CA SER A 442 -10.36 -0.41 1.88
C SER A 442 -11.25 -1.24 2.81
N HIS A 443 -11.26 -0.94 4.12
CA HIS A 443 -12.10 -1.64 5.08
C HIS A 443 -13.59 -1.35 4.85
N LEU A 444 -13.94 -0.17 4.35
CA LEU A 444 -15.28 0.16 3.89
C LEU A 444 -15.68 -0.68 2.67
N GLN A 445 -14.78 -0.89 1.71
CA GLN A 445 -15.02 -1.79 0.57
C GLN A 445 -15.27 -3.23 1.04
N GLU A 446 -14.51 -3.71 2.02
CA GLU A 446 -14.67 -5.03 2.63
C GLU A 446 -16.00 -5.16 3.40
N SER A 447 -16.35 -4.15 4.20
CA SER A 447 -17.62 -4.05 4.92
C SER A 447 -18.83 -4.06 3.97
N VAL A 448 -18.73 -3.36 2.84
CA VAL A 448 -19.75 -3.34 1.77
C VAL A 448 -19.92 -4.72 1.13
N LEU A 449 -18.84 -5.47 0.93
CA LEU A 449 -18.89 -6.84 0.45
C LEU A 449 -19.53 -7.79 1.49
N GLN A 450 -19.30 -7.58 2.79
CA GLN A 450 -19.99 -8.33 3.86
C GLN A 450 -21.50 -8.06 3.86
N ILE A 451 -21.92 -6.79 3.73
CA ILE A 451 -23.35 -6.42 3.60
C ILE A 451 -23.98 -7.03 2.35
N GLY A 452 -23.30 -6.93 1.19
CA GLY A 452 -23.76 -7.56 -0.06
C GLY A 452 -23.88 -9.08 0.07
N ASN A 453 -22.95 -9.73 0.78
CA ASN A 453 -23.02 -11.16 1.07
C ASN A 453 -24.22 -11.54 1.93
N PHE A 454 -24.54 -10.75 2.96
CA PHE A 454 -25.73 -10.95 3.81
C PHE A 454 -27.04 -10.81 3.01
N LEU A 455 -27.13 -9.81 2.13
CA LEU A 455 -28.30 -9.61 1.26
C LEU A 455 -28.47 -10.78 0.27
N ILE A 456 -27.38 -11.24 -0.37
CA ILE A 456 -27.42 -12.39 -1.29
C ILE A 456 -27.89 -13.67 -0.57
N PHE A 457 -27.37 -13.96 0.63
CA PHE A 457 -27.81 -15.14 1.38
C PHE A 457 -29.27 -15.02 1.84
N SER A 458 -29.72 -13.83 2.24
CA SER A 458 -31.12 -13.56 2.58
C SER A 458 -32.06 -13.76 1.38
N ALA A 459 -31.64 -13.30 0.19
CA ALA A 459 -32.36 -13.48 -1.06
C ALA A 459 -32.46 -14.97 -1.44
N LEU A 460 -31.35 -15.72 -1.37
CA LEU A 460 -31.34 -17.16 -1.64
C LEU A 460 -32.26 -17.94 -0.68
N ALA A 461 -32.28 -17.57 0.61
CA ALA A 461 -33.21 -18.18 1.57
C ALA A 461 -34.68 -17.89 1.21
N LEU A 462 -35.01 -16.65 0.81
CA LEU A 462 -36.36 -16.29 0.37
C LEU A 462 -36.75 -16.98 -0.95
N ILE A 463 -35.81 -17.15 -1.89
CA ILE A 463 -36.02 -17.93 -3.13
C ILE A 463 -36.35 -19.39 -2.82
N VAL A 464 -35.68 -20.01 -1.84
CA VAL A 464 -36.01 -21.38 -1.40
C VAL A 464 -37.40 -21.45 -0.76
N VAL A 465 -37.80 -20.46 0.05
CA VAL A 465 -39.16 -20.39 0.61
C VAL A 465 -40.21 -20.24 -0.49
N LEU A 466 -40.00 -19.33 -1.45
CA LEU A 466 -40.87 -19.16 -2.61
C LEU A 466 -40.98 -20.45 -3.43
N ALA A 467 -39.86 -21.11 -3.73
CA ALA A 467 -39.85 -22.38 -4.47
C ALA A 467 -40.67 -23.47 -3.78
N VAL A 468 -40.65 -23.55 -2.44
CA VAL A 468 -41.48 -24.51 -1.68
C VAL A 468 -42.96 -24.18 -1.75
N VAL A 469 -43.35 -22.89 -1.73
CA VAL A 469 -44.75 -22.45 -1.83
C VAL A 469 -45.29 -22.66 -3.25
N GLU A 470 -44.56 -22.22 -4.26
CA GLU A 470 -44.95 -22.36 -5.67
C GLU A 470 -45.04 -23.84 -6.10
N LEU A 471 -44.13 -24.70 -5.63
CA LEU A 471 -44.19 -26.15 -5.84
C LEU A 471 -45.36 -26.83 -5.09
N TYR A 472 -45.87 -26.22 -4.03
CA TYR A 472 -47.08 -26.68 -3.32
C TYR A 472 -48.37 -26.24 -4.02
N TRP A 473 -48.37 -25.08 -4.68
CA TRP A 473 -49.50 -24.58 -5.48
C TRP A 473 -49.52 -25.09 -6.94
N GLY A 474 -48.39 -25.60 -7.45
CA GLY A 474 -48.30 -26.19 -8.79
C GLY A 474 -48.27 -25.15 -9.92
N THR A 475 -47.59 -24.03 -9.70
CA THR A 475 -47.42 -22.97 -10.71
C THR A 475 -46.26 -23.29 -11.67
N SER A 476 -46.21 -22.59 -12.81
CA SER A 476 -45.20 -22.85 -13.84
C SER A 476 -43.78 -22.53 -13.35
N PHE A 477 -42.86 -23.48 -13.51
CA PHE A 477 -41.44 -23.32 -13.17
C PHE A 477 -40.80 -22.06 -13.80
N ILE A 478 -41.24 -21.68 -15.00
CA ILE A 478 -40.76 -20.47 -15.69
C ILE A 478 -41.08 -19.19 -14.90
N HIS A 479 -42.22 -19.14 -14.22
CA HIS A 479 -42.60 -18.00 -13.37
C HIS A 479 -41.74 -17.96 -12.10
N LEU A 480 -41.52 -19.10 -11.45
CA LEU A 480 -40.62 -19.22 -10.29
C LEU A 480 -39.18 -18.79 -10.65
N LEU A 481 -38.66 -19.22 -11.80
CA LEU A 481 -37.32 -18.84 -12.26
C LEU A 481 -37.20 -17.34 -12.53
N LYS A 482 -38.23 -16.71 -13.13
CA LYS A 482 -38.30 -15.25 -13.29
C LYS A 482 -38.29 -14.53 -11.94
N LEU A 483 -39.18 -14.90 -11.02
CA LEU A 483 -39.28 -14.29 -9.68
C LEU A 483 -37.96 -14.42 -8.91
N ALA A 484 -37.33 -15.60 -8.93
CA ALA A 484 -36.06 -15.84 -8.27
C ALA A 484 -34.94 -14.94 -8.84
N LEU A 485 -34.89 -14.77 -10.16
CA LEU A 485 -33.87 -13.99 -10.83
C LEU A 485 -34.06 -12.48 -10.61
N ILE A 486 -35.31 -11.98 -10.63
CA ILE A 486 -35.66 -10.59 -10.29
C ILE A 486 -35.29 -10.28 -8.83
N LEU A 487 -35.66 -11.16 -7.90
CA LEU A 487 -35.36 -11.01 -6.46
C LEU A 487 -33.85 -11.02 -6.18
N LEU A 488 -33.10 -11.89 -6.86
CA LEU A 488 -31.64 -11.97 -6.70
C LEU A 488 -30.94 -10.74 -7.26
N VAL A 489 -31.39 -10.20 -8.41
CA VAL A 489 -30.89 -8.93 -8.96
C VAL A 489 -31.20 -7.76 -8.03
N ALA A 490 -32.44 -7.65 -7.52
CA ALA A 490 -32.85 -6.59 -6.60
C ALA A 490 -32.11 -6.59 -5.26
N SER A 491 -31.53 -7.73 -4.86
CA SER A 491 -30.82 -7.91 -3.59
C SER A 491 -29.32 -7.59 -3.67
N ILE A 492 -28.77 -7.32 -4.85
CA ILE A 492 -27.34 -6.99 -5.02
C ILE A 492 -27.20 -5.47 -5.15
N PRO A 493 -26.49 -4.79 -4.24
CA PRO A 493 -26.36 -3.33 -4.27
C PRO A 493 -25.28 -2.87 -5.26
N VAL A 494 -25.52 -3.09 -6.57
CA VAL A 494 -24.55 -2.87 -7.67
C VAL A 494 -23.94 -1.46 -7.68
N ALA A 495 -24.69 -0.44 -7.25
CA ALA A 495 -24.22 0.94 -7.22
C ALA A 495 -23.24 1.27 -6.06
N MET A 496 -23.21 0.48 -4.98
CA MET A 496 -22.42 0.82 -3.78
C MET A 496 -20.93 1.10 -4.06
N PRO A 497 -20.19 0.28 -4.84
CA PRO A 497 -18.78 0.55 -5.13
C PRO A 497 -18.56 1.86 -5.91
N ALA A 498 -19.47 2.21 -6.83
CA ALA A 498 -19.38 3.41 -7.64
C ALA A 498 -19.70 4.67 -6.82
N VAL A 499 -20.79 4.65 -6.03
CA VAL A 499 -21.18 5.72 -5.11
C VAL A 499 -20.05 6.03 -4.11
N LEU A 500 -19.39 5.01 -3.57
CA LEU A 500 -18.26 5.19 -2.65
C LEU A 500 -17.03 5.79 -3.34
N SER A 501 -16.66 5.29 -4.52
CA SER A 501 -15.57 5.85 -5.33
C SER A 501 -15.81 7.33 -5.66
N VAL A 502 -17.01 7.70 -6.09
CA VAL A 502 -17.40 9.10 -6.34
C VAL A 502 -17.37 9.93 -5.05
N THR A 503 -17.87 9.40 -3.93
CA THR A 503 -17.88 10.12 -2.65
C THR A 503 -16.46 10.40 -2.15
N MET A 504 -15.56 9.42 -2.23
CA MET A 504 -14.14 9.61 -1.92
C MET A 504 -13.48 10.60 -2.90
N ALA A 505 -13.76 10.53 -4.20
CA ALA A 505 -13.21 11.43 -5.21
C ALA A 505 -13.64 12.90 -5.01
N LEU A 506 -14.91 13.13 -4.68
CA LEU A 506 -15.43 14.46 -4.33
C LEU A 506 -14.90 14.94 -2.97
N GLY A 507 -14.70 14.02 -2.01
CA GLY A 507 -14.04 14.28 -0.74
C GLY A 507 -12.60 14.76 -0.91
N ALA A 508 -11.78 14.03 -1.67
CA ALA A 508 -10.40 14.40 -1.99
C ALA A 508 -10.32 15.76 -2.71
N LEU A 509 -11.23 16.01 -3.67
CA LEU A 509 -11.30 17.29 -4.37
C LEU A 509 -11.73 18.45 -3.45
N LYS A 510 -12.56 18.20 -2.44
CA LYS A 510 -12.94 19.19 -1.41
C LYS A 510 -11.76 19.46 -0.46
N LEU A 511 -11.04 18.42 -0.03
CA LEU A 511 -9.85 18.55 0.82
C LEU A 511 -8.72 19.31 0.10
N SER A 512 -8.48 19.04 -1.19
CA SER A 512 -7.45 19.75 -1.97
C SER A 512 -7.76 21.25 -2.12
N LYS A 513 -9.04 21.63 -2.22
CA LYS A 513 -9.49 23.05 -2.16
C LYS A 513 -9.23 23.71 -0.80
N LEU A 514 -9.12 22.93 0.27
CA LEU A 514 -8.68 23.35 1.60
C LEU A 514 -7.16 23.19 1.80
N LYS A 515 -6.40 22.93 0.72
CA LYS A 515 -4.94 22.66 0.70
C LYS A 515 -4.50 21.36 1.39
N ALA A 516 -5.43 20.50 1.81
CA ALA A 516 -5.15 19.17 2.33
C ALA A 516 -5.16 18.15 1.18
N ILE A 517 -4.00 17.73 0.70
CA ILE A 517 -3.90 16.93 -0.53
C ILE A 517 -3.88 15.43 -0.22
N VAL A 518 -4.83 14.69 -0.80
CA VAL A 518 -5.02 13.26 -0.60
C VAL A 518 -4.22 12.46 -1.64
N SER A 519 -3.27 11.64 -1.21
CA SER A 519 -2.43 10.81 -2.08
C SER A 519 -2.96 9.40 -2.33
N ARG A 520 -3.80 8.89 -1.41
CA ARG A 520 -4.50 7.59 -1.47
C ARG A 520 -5.96 7.83 -1.11
N MET A 521 -6.92 7.28 -1.85
CA MET A 521 -8.35 7.56 -1.62
C MET A 521 -8.82 7.02 -0.26
N GLU A 522 -8.23 5.89 0.11
CA GLU A 522 -8.37 5.16 1.37
C GLU A 522 -7.93 6.00 2.57
N ALA A 523 -7.02 6.97 2.39
CA ALA A 523 -6.56 7.84 3.47
C ALA A 523 -7.65 8.77 4.02
N ILE A 524 -8.76 8.98 3.29
CA ILE A 524 -9.93 9.69 3.83
C ILE A 524 -10.65 8.83 4.88
N GLU A 525 -10.68 7.51 4.69
CA GLU A 525 -11.22 6.55 5.65
C GLU A 525 -10.28 6.39 6.85
N GLU A 526 -8.96 6.22 6.59
CA GLU A 526 -7.95 6.17 7.65
C GLU A 526 -7.99 7.43 8.54
N MET A 527 -8.04 8.63 7.94
CA MET A 527 -8.13 9.90 8.67
C MET A 527 -9.43 10.10 9.45
N ALA A 528 -10.53 9.46 9.06
CA ALA A 528 -11.80 9.51 9.79
C ALA A 528 -11.79 8.63 11.06
N GLY A 529 -10.84 7.70 11.18
CA GLY A 529 -10.65 6.82 12.34
C GLY A 529 -9.42 7.14 13.19
N VAL A 530 -8.91 8.37 13.16
CA VAL A 530 -7.68 8.76 13.92
C VAL A 530 -7.99 9.08 15.38
N ASP A 531 -7.60 8.18 16.29
CA ASP A 531 -7.62 8.43 17.74
C ASP A 531 -6.46 9.32 18.23
N ILE A 532 -5.30 9.27 17.55
CA ILE A 532 -4.05 9.90 18.00
C ILE A 532 -3.35 10.62 16.85
N LEU A 533 -3.15 11.92 16.98
CA LEU A 533 -2.43 12.74 15.99
C LEU A 533 -1.01 13.05 16.48
N CYS A 534 -0.03 12.25 16.04
CA CYS A 534 1.39 12.55 16.22
C CYS A 534 1.82 13.63 15.21
N SER A 535 2.11 14.84 15.69
CA SER A 535 2.47 16.01 14.89
C SER A 535 3.90 16.45 15.19
N ASP A 536 4.70 16.74 14.15
CA ASP A 536 6.00 17.40 14.35
C ASP A 536 5.77 18.82 14.91
N LYS A 537 6.66 19.29 15.77
CA LYS A 537 6.71 20.70 16.16
C LYS A 537 7.06 21.59 14.96
N THR A 538 8.17 21.30 14.28
CA THR A 538 8.88 22.28 13.46
C THR A 538 8.24 22.41 12.08
N GLY A 539 7.66 23.57 11.78
CA GLY A 539 7.01 23.84 10.50
C GLY A 539 5.64 23.18 10.33
N THR A 540 5.21 22.30 11.24
CA THR A 540 3.81 21.84 11.30
C THR A 540 3.04 22.66 12.33
N LEU A 541 3.38 22.58 13.62
CA LEU A 541 2.78 23.41 14.69
C LEU A 541 3.38 24.83 14.75
N THR A 542 4.64 24.98 14.32
CA THR A 542 5.29 26.30 14.18
C THR A 542 5.31 26.77 12.73
N GLN A 543 5.64 28.05 12.53
CA GLN A 543 5.71 28.66 11.20
C GLN A 543 6.96 28.26 10.41
N ASN A 544 7.98 27.67 11.06
CA ASN A 544 9.35 27.53 10.56
C ASN A 544 9.90 28.86 10.03
N LYS A 545 9.61 29.93 10.78
CA LYS A 545 10.01 31.31 10.50
C LYS A 545 10.62 31.86 11.77
N LEU A 546 11.89 31.56 11.97
CA LEU A 546 12.62 32.09 13.11
C LEU A 546 12.55 33.63 13.09
N THR A 547 12.26 34.19 14.25
CA THR A 547 12.18 35.62 14.52
C THR A 547 13.22 35.96 15.56
N LEU A 548 13.86 37.13 15.42
CA LEU A 548 14.86 37.60 16.37
C LEU A 548 14.15 38.20 17.60
N GLY A 549 14.50 37.73 18.79
CA GLY A 549 14.06 38.32 20.06
C GLY A 549 14.99 39.46 20.51
N GLU A 550 14.80 39.91 21.75
CA GLU A 550 15.60 40.99 22.33
C GLU A 550 17.06 40.56 22.55
N ALA A 551 17.94 41.01 21.66
CA ALA A 551 19.38 40.78 21.71
C ALA A 551 20.01 41.23 23.03
N GLN A 552 20.87 40.39 23.61
CA GLN A 552 21.58 40.66 24.87
C GLN A 552 23.07 40.92 24.59
N PRO A 553 23.49 42.19 24.45
CA PRO A 553 24.87 42.53 24.13
C PRO A 553 25.78 42.50 25.36
N PHE A 554 27.04 42.11 25.13
CA PHE A 554 28.11 42.10 26.12
C PHE A 554 29.18 43.10 25.65
N GLY A 555 29.28 44.24 26.33
CA GLY A 555 30.26 45.30 26.02
C GLY A 555 29.99 46.14 24.75
N VAL A 556 28.96 45.82 23.95
CA VAL A 556 28.57 46.55 22.73
C VAL A 556 27.12 47.04 22.78
N VAL A 557 26.67 47.74 21.72
CA VAL A 557 25.26 48.10 21.54
C VAL A 557 24.52 46.94 20.85
N ALA A 558 23.27 46.69 21.20
CA ALA A 558 22.45 45.62 20.60
C ALA A 558 22.43 45.68 19.06
N GLN A 559 22.41 46.88 18.47
CA GLN A 559 22.45 47.07 17.02
C GLN A 559 23.75 46.57 16.36
N GLU A 560 24.88 46.66 17.05
CA GLU A 560 26.18 46.16 16.58
C GLU A 560 26.26 44.63 16.70
N LEU A 561 25.74 44.06 17.79
CA LEU A 561 25.59 42.61 17.96
C LEU A 561 24.73 42.00 16.83
N ILE A 562 23.61 42.62 16.48
CA ILE A 562 22.76 42.18 15.36
C ILE A 562 23.50 42.32 14.02
N LEU A 563 24.22 43.42 13.79
CA LEU A 563 25.00 43.63 12.57
C LEU A 563 26.13 42.59 12.41
N ALA A 564 26.86 42.28 13.47
CA ALA A 564 27.90 41.23 13.45
C ALA A 564 27.30 39.84 13.15
N GLY A 565 26.14 39.53 13.74
CA GLY A 565 25.39 38.30 13.42
C GLY A 565 24.89 38.26 11.96
N ALA A 566 24.42 39.38 11.42
CA ALA A 566 23.93 39.49 10.06
C ALA A 566 25.08 39.40 9.03
N LEU A 567 26.25 39.97 9.33
CA LEU A 567 27.48 39.80 8.52
C LEU A 567 28.01 38.35 8.56
N ALA A 568 27.78 37.62 9.66
CA ALA A 568 28.04 36.19 9.78
C ALA A 568 26.93 35.29 9.16
N SER A 569 26.03 35.88 8.37
CA SER A 569 24.91 35.23 7.67
C SER A 569 25.05 35.39 6.15
N LYS A 570 24.27 34.66 5.36
CA LYS A 570 24.19 34.85 3.90
C LYS A 570 22.77 34.61 3.37
N ALA A 571 22.08 35.69 2.99
CA ALA A 571 20.68 35.66 2.53
C ALA A 571 20.44 34.69 1.35
N GLU A 572 21.42 34.54 0.45
CA GLU A 572 21.39 33.62 -0.70
C GLU A 572 21.11 32.15 -0.32
N ASN A 573 21.44 31.76 0.91
CA ASN A 573 21.26 30.39 1.41
C ASN A 573 19.78 30.09 1.76
N ASN A 574 18.94 31.11 2.00
CA ASN A 574 17.58 30.99 2.55
C ASN A 574 17.47 30.19 3.86
N ASP A 575 18.54 30.11 4.64
CA ASP A 575 18.50 29.50 5.97
C ASP A 575 17.65 30.36 6.94
N ALA A 576 16.81 29.70 7.76
CA ALA A 576 15.88 30.40 8.64
C ALA A 576 16.57 31.19 9.76
N ILE A 577 17.74 30.76 10.24
CA ILE A 577 18.55 31.48 11.23
C ILE A 577 19.22 32.70 10.57
N ASP A 578 19.74 32.53 9.36
CA ASP A 578 20.33 33.64 8.59
C ASP A 578 19.30 34.73 8.30
N LEU A 579 18.12 34.35 7.79
CA LEU A 579 17.04 35.29 7.50
C LEU A 579 16.47 35.95 8.76
N ALA A 580 16.39 35.24 9.89
CA ALA A 580 15.95 35.83 11.17
C ALA A 580 16.89 36.93 11.67
N VAL A 581 18.21 36.68 11.64
CA VAL A 581 19.20 37.65 12.14
C VAL A 581 19.33 38.84 11.18
N ILE A 582 19.29 38.61 9.86
CA ILE A 582 19.27 39.68 8.86
C ILE A 582 17.99 40.52 8.99
N GLY A 583 16.84 39.88 9.21
CA GLY A 583 15.54 40.55 9.44
C GLY A 583 15.46 41.37 10.73
N GLY A 584 16.41 41.21 11.65
CA GLY A 584 16.55 42.05 12.84
C GLY A 584 17.21 43.41 12.58
N LEU A 585 17.70 43.69 11.37
CA LEU A 585 18.29 44.99 11.01
C LEU A 585 17.20 46.01 10.63
N PRO A 586 17.21 47.24 11.19
CA PRO A 586 16.28 48.31 10.79
C PRO A 586 16.42 48.76 9.33
N ASP A 587 17.62 48.66 8.75
CA ASP A 587 17.84 48.79 7.30
C ASP A 587 18.85 47.75 6.82
N ALA A 588 18.38 46.81 6.00
CA ALA A 588 19.22 45.78 5.39
C ALA A 588 20.28 46.33 4.42
N LYS A 589 20.12 47.58 3.92
CA LYS A 589 21.12 48.22 3.04
C LYS A 589 22.46 48.46 3.73
N VAL A 590 22.52 48.48 5.07
CA VAL A 590 23.80 48.55 5.79
C VAL A 590 24.72 47.40 5.38
N LEU A 591 24.18 46.22 5.04
CA LEU A 591 25.00 45.09 4.59
C LEU A 591 25.72 45.36 3.26
N THR A 592 25.22 46.24 2.38
CA THR A 592 25.89 46.54 1.10
C THR A 592 27.10 47.47 1.25
N THR A 593 27.37 48.01 2.45
CA THR A 593 28.61 48.76 2.74
C THR A 593 29.77 47.85 3.19
N TYR A 594 29.54 46.54 3.20
CA TYR A 594 30.50 45.51 3.57
C TYR A 594 30.61 44.45 2.48
N GLN A 595 31.82 44.02 2.16
CA GLN A 595 32.08 42.93 1.21
C GLN A 595 32.44 41.66 1.99
N GLN A 596 31.63 40.61 1.86
CA GLN A 596 31.93 39.29 2.42
C GLN A 596 32.96 38.59 1.52
N VAL A 597 34.24 38.64 1.92
CA VAL A 597 35.39 38.14 1.14
C VAL A 597 35.46 36.61 1.17
N ARG A 598 35.09 36.01 2.31
CA ARG A 598 34.97 34.56 2.48
C ARG A 598 33.81 34.26 3.43
N PHE A 599 33.06 33.20 3.14
CA PHE A 599 32.03 32.64 4.01
C PHE A 599 32.31 31.15 4.20
N THR A 600 32.24 30.69 5.45
CA THR A 600 32.26 29.27 5.82
C THR A 600 30.87 28.95 6.38
N PRO A 601 30.10 28.05 5.73
CA PRO A 601 28.74 27.71 6.16
C PRO A 601 28.74 26.93 7.49
N PHE A 602 27.55 26.67 8.02
CA PHE A 602 27.39 25.96 9.28
C PHE A 602 27.89 24.51 9.18
N ASP A 603 28.89 24.18 9.98
CA ASP A 603 29.37 22.82 10.21
C ASP A 603 28.71 22.23 11.48
N PRO A 604 28.08 21.05 11.44
CA PRO A 604 27.54 20.36 12.62
C PRO A 604 28.58 20.04 13.72
N VAL A 605 29.87 19.93 13.39
CA VAL A 605 30.95 19.66 14.36
C VAL A 605 31.39 20.96 15.05
N GLY A 606 31.77 21.98 14.29
CA GLY A 606 32.15 23.31 14.78
C GLY A 606 30.99 24.19 15.26
N LYS A 607 29.74 23.82 14.96
CA LYS A 607 28.47 24.43 15.42
C LYS A 607 28.38 25.96 15.23
N ARG A 608 29.05 26.50 14.21
CA ARG A 608 29.12 27.93 13.90
C ARG A 608 29.22 28.19 12.39
N THR A 609 28.85 29.41 11.96
CA THR A 609 29.28 29.99 10.68
C THR A 609 30.47 30.93 10.90
N GLU A 610 31.27 31.20 9.88
CA GLU A 610 32.35 32.20 9.95
C GLU A 610 32.42 33.01 8.66
N ALA A 611 32.52 34.34 8.76
CA ALA A 611 32.66 35.23 7.62
C ALA A 611 33.85 36.17 7.80
N ALA A 612 34.67 36.30 6.76
CA ALA A 612 35.69 37.34 6.64
C ALA A 612 35.09 38.51 5.85
N ILE A 613 35.08 39.68 6.48
CA ILE A 613 34.40 40.88 6.01
C ILE A 613 35.44 41.96 5.73
N GLN A 614 35.26 42.68 4.62
CA GLN A 614 35.95 43.94 4.34
C GLN A 614 34.92 45.08 4.43
N GLY A 615 35.16 46.06 5.30
CA GLY A 615 34.32 47.25 5.38
C GLY A 615 34.69 48.30 4.33
N ALA A 616 33.79 49.26 4.08
CA ALA A 616 34.03 50.39 3.19
C ALA A 616 35.34 51.18 3.50
N ASN A 617 35.82 51.11 4.74
CA ASN A 617 37.07 51.71 5.22
C ASN A 617 38.34 50.96 4.76
N GLY A 618 38.20 49.87 3.97
CA GLY A 618 39.29 48.97 3.57
C GLY A 618 39.73 47.96 4.64
N GLN A 619 39.41 48.22 5.91
CA GLN A 619 39.64 47.34 7.06
C GLN A 619 38.99 45.97 6.87
N THR A 620 39.71 44.91 7.24
CA THR A 620 39.23 43.52 7.23
C THR A 620 39.11 42.98 8.65
N PHE A 621 38.03 42.25 8.93
CA PHE A 621 37.75 41.63 10.22
C PHE A 621 36.97 40.32 10.02
N LYS A 622 36.94 39.45 11.03
CA LYS A 622 36.13 38.23 11.04
C LYS A 622 34.92 38.39 11.96
N VAL A 623 33.82 37.73 11.60
CA VAL A 623 32.64 37.53 12.45
C VAL A 623 32.20 36.07 12.44
N THR A 624 31.63 35.62 13.56
CA THR A 624 31.09 34.27 13.70
C THR A 624 29.81 34.30 14.54
N LYS A 625 28.88 33.39 14.23
CA LYS A 625 27.71 33.09 15.07
C LYS A 625 27.55 31.59 15.19
N GLY A 626 27.06 31.10 16.33
CA GLY A 626 26.93 29.66 16.56
C GLY A 626 26.32 29.31 17.92
N ALA A 627 26.45 28.05 18.32
CA ALA A 627 26.05 27.62 19.66
C ALA A 627 26.80 28.46 20.73
N PRO A 628 26.11 29.11 21.70
CA PRO A 628 26.73 30.07 22.61
C PRO A 628 27.99 29.53 23.31
N GLN A 629 27.92 28.29 23.81
CA GLN A 629 29.01 27.61 24.51
C GLN A 629 30.28 27.48 23.64
N VAL A 630 30.14 27.20 22.34
CA VAL A 630 31.27 27.07 21.41
C VAL A 630 31.86 28.45 21.06
N VAL A 631 31.01 29.48 20.92
CA VAL A 631 31.47 30.85 20.64
C VAL A 631 32.15 31.46 21.87
N MET A 632 31.66 31.19 23.08
CA MET A 632 32.33 31.55 24.33
C MET A 632 33.68 30.84 24.50
N GLN A 633 33.74 29.54 24.22
CA GLN A 633 35.00 28.78 24.25
C GLN A 633 36.03 29.31 23.24
N LEU A 634 35.58 29.73 22.05
CA LEU A 634 36.44 30.37 21.04
C LEU A 634 37.02 31.71 21.52
N CYS A 635 36.23 32.51 22.24
CA CYS A 635 36.65 33.82 22.75
C CYS A 635 37.46 33.76 24.06
N GLN A 636 37.54 32.58 24.71
CA GLN A 636 38.20 32.40 26.01
C GLN A 636 37.68 33.40 27.06
N VAL A 637 36.35 33.56 27.15
CA VAL A 637 35.69 34.54 28.03
C VAL A 637 36.00 34.30 29.52
N ASP A 638 36.05 35.40 30.29
CA ASP A 638 36.19 35.33 31.74
C ASP A 638 35.03 34.57 32.40
N HIS A 639 35.32 33.92 33.53
CA HIS A 639 34.35 33.05 34.22
C HIS A 639 33.06 33.78 34.64
N GLU A 640 33.14 35.06 35.02
CA GLU A 640 31.97 35.88 35.35
C GLU A 640 31.06 36.12 34.13
N ILE A 641 31.65 36.36 32.95
CA ILE A 641 30.94 36.52 31.68
C ILE A 641 30.28 35.19 31.29
N GLN A 642 31.00 34.07 31.44
CA GLN A 642 30.46 32.74 31.14
C GLN A 642 29.24 32.42 32.02
N VAL A 643 29.34 32.60 33.34
CA VAL A 643 28.24 32.32 34.29
C VAL A 643 27.01 33.21 34.04
N LEU A 644 27.21 34.47 33.62
CA LEU A 644 26.11 35.35 33.22
C LEU A 644 25.46 34.91 31.90
N ALA A 645 26.28 34.53 30.91
CA ALA A 645 25.82 34.09 29.60
C ALA A 645 25.07 32.75 29.65
N ASP A 646 25.58 31.76 30.38
CA ASP A 646 24.92 30.47 30.56
C ASP A 646 23.55 30.64 31.27
N ARG A 647 23.45 31.53 32.29
CA ARG A 647 22.16 31.86 32.92
C ARG A 647 21.17 32.48 31.92
N LEU A 648 21.62 33.41 31.07
CA LEU A 648 20.76 34.01 30.05
C LEU A 648 20.31 32.97 29.01
N VAL A 649 21.16 32.00 28.65
CA VAL A 649 20.79 30.86 27.80
C VAL A 649 19.67 30.03 28.44
N ASP A 650 19.78 29.68 29.72
CA ASP A 650 18.74 28.94 30.44
C ASP A 650 17.42 29.74 30.57
N GLU A 651 17.50 31.04 30.86
CA GLU A 651 16.32 31.92 30.92
C GLU A 651 15.61 32.06 29.56
N PHE A 652 16.36 32.04 28.45
CA PHE A 652 15.80 32.03 27.10
C PHE A 652 15.21 30.66 26.74
N ALA A 653 15.89 29.56 27.08
CA ALA A 653 15.41 28.20 26.85
C ALA A 653 14.09 27.94 27.62
N ALA A 654 13.99 28.39 28.87
CA ALA A 654 12.76 28.32 29.67
C ALA A 654 11.57 29.11 29.06
N LYS A 655 11.85 30.13 28.24
CA LYS A 655 10.87 30.91 27.47
C LYS A 655 10.65 30.36 26.05
N GLY A 656 11.27 29.23 25.68
CA GLY A 656 11.15 28.60 24.36
C GLY A 656 12.03 29.19 23.25
N PHE A 657 12.99 30.06 23.58
CA PHE A 657 13.93 30.64 22.61
C PHE A 657 15.15 29.74 22.39
N ARG A 658 15.63 29.67 21.15
CA ARG A 658 16.93 29.10 20.77
C ARG A 658 17.97 30.22 20.72
N THR A 659 19.02 30.14 21.52
CA THR A 659 20.07 31.15 21.59
C THR A 659 21.26 30.89 20.65
N LEU A 660 21.84 31.96 20.11
CA LEU A 660 23.14 31.97 19.44
C LEU A 660 24.12 32.90 20.15
N GLY A 661 25.38 32.50 20.28
CA GLY A 661 26.46 33.42 20.58
C GLY A 661 26.98 34.08 19.30
N VAL A 662 27.47 35.32 19.41
CA VAL A 662 28.11 36.06 18.31
C VAL A 662 29.46 36.59 18.79
N ALA A 663 30.47 36.52 17.92
CA ALA A 663 31.81 37.05 18.19
C ALA A 663 32.44 37.70 16.96
N ARG A 664 33.44 38.55 17.20
CA ARG A 664 34.20 39.30 16.19
C ARG A 664 35.69 39.25 16.49
N ALA A 665 36.53 39.24 15.46
CA ALA A 665 37.98 39.37 15.58
C ALA A 665 38.48 40.40 14.56
N ASP A 666 39.00 41.53 15.04
CA ASP A 666 39.51 42.61 14.19
C ASP A 666 40.98 42.44 13.80
N GLU A 667 41.78 41.77 14.63
CA GLU A 667 43.19 41.47 14.34
C GLU A 667 43.50 39.98 14.60
N GLY A 668 43.90 39.27 13.55
CA GLY A 668 44.26 37.85 13.60
C GLY A 668 43.09 36.93 13.97
N ASP A 669 43.31 36.06 14.96
CA ASP A 669 42.34 35.11 15.50
C ASP A 669 41.97 35.41 16.98
N LYS A 670 42.11 36.68 17.41
CA LYS A 670 41.70 37.10 18.75
C LYS A 670 40.20 37.44 18.76
N TRP A 671 39.38 36.45 19.08
CA TRP A 671 37.93 36.57 19.13
C TRP A 671 37.42 37.25 20.40
N VAL A 672 36.52 38.23 20.25
CA VAL A 672 35.81 38.94 21.31
C VAL A 672 34.33 38.56 21.25
N PHE A 673 33.77 38.14 22.38
CA PHE A 673 32.36 37.78 22.51
C PHE A 673 31.50 39.04 22.57
N LEU A 674 30.53 39.17 21.65
CA LEU A 674 29.67 40.36 21.54
C LEU A 674 28.31 40.18 22.22
N GLY A 675 27.91 38.94 22.52
CA GLY A 675 26.68 38.63 23.24
C GLY A 675 25.82 37.55 22.60
N ILE A 676 24.55 37.53 23.02
CA ILE A 676 23.58 36.48 22.71
C ILE A 676 22.42 37.03 21.88
N LEU A 677 22.12 36.34 20.78
CA LEU A 677 20.92 36.54 19.96
C LEU A 677 19.91 35.42 20.24
N PRO A 678 18.77 35.71 20.89
CA PRO A 678 17.68 34.75 21.05
C PRO A 678 16.81 34.69 19.78
N LEU A 679 16.40 33.48 19.39
CA LEU A 679 15.54 33.21 18.24
C LEU A 679 14.28 32.46 18.68
N PHE A 680 13.13 32.82 18.14
CA PHE A 680 11.85 32.17 18.41
C PHE A 680 11.19 31.72 17.10
N ASP A 681 10.75 30.46 17.03
CA ASP A 681 9.89 29.98 15.94
C ASP A 681 8.44 30.02 16.41
N PRO A 682 7.64 31.01 15.98
CA PRO A 682 6.31 31.21 16.52
C PRO A 682 5.38 30.05 16.14
N PRO A 683 4.39 29.73 16.99
CA PRO A 683 3.29 28.85 16.58
C PRO A 683 2.56 29.45 15.37
N ARG A 684 1.88 28.61 14.59
CA ARG A 684 0.91 29.12 13.62
C ARG A 684 -0.31 29.69 14.35
N GLU A 685 -0.95 30.69 13.75
CA GLU A 685 -2.13 31.39 14.28
C GLU A 685 -3.29 30.43 14.59
N ASP A 686 -3.40 29.33 13.84
CA ASP A 686 -4.42 28.30 13.94
C ASP A 686 -4.02 27.10 14.83
N SER A 687 -2.76 26.95 15.23
CA SER A 687 -2.31 25.71 15.91
C SER A 687 -2.92 25.53 17.29
N ALA A 688 -3.13 26.61 18.05
CA ALA A 688 -3.76 26.53 19.36
C ALA A 688 -5.24 26.14 19.29
N SER A 689 -6.00 26.72 18.35
CA SER A 689 -7.40 26.37 18.11
C SER A 689 -7.54 24.98 17.51
N THR A 690 -6.67 24.59 16.58
CA THR A 690 -6.69 23.24 15.95
C THR A 690 -6.40 22.14 16.97
N ILE A 691 -5.49 22.34 17.93
CA ILE A 691 -5.26 21.38 19.02
C ILE A 691 -6.49 21.27 19.94
N ALA A 692 -7.14 22.40 20.27
CA ALA A 692 -8.35 22.40 21.08
C ALA A 692 -9.54 21.72 20.37
N GLU A 693 -9.73 22.01 19.08
CA GLU A 693 -10.78 21.41 18.25
C GLU A 693 -10.54 19.91 18.02
N ALA A 694 -9.30 19.48 17.77
CA ALA A 694 -8.94 18.06 17.74
C ALA A 694 -9.30 17.36 19.06
N GLY A 695 -9.02 17.99 20.20
CA GLY A 695 -9.43 17.51 21.52
C GLY A 695 -10.95 17.44 21.71
N HIS A 696 -11.73 18.36 21.12
CA HIS A 696 -13.20 18.29 21.12
C HIS A 696 -13.75 17.14 20.26
N TYR A 697 -13.06 16.74 19.18
CA TYR A 697 -13.39 15.51 18.43
C TYR A 697 -12.81 14.23 19.06
N GLY A 698 -12.16 14.32 20.23
CA GLY A 698 -11.58 13.18 20.95
C GLY A 698 -10.17 12.78 20.52
N ILE A 699 -9.57 13.49 19.55
CA ILE A 699 -8.27 13.16 18.97
C ILE A 699 -7.14 13.59 19.91
N ALA A 700 -6.36 12.62 20.38
CA ALA A 700 -5.23 12.88 21.28
C ALA A 700 -4.00 13.36 20.50
N VAL A 701 -3.83 14.69 20.39
CA VAL A 701 -2.62 15.27 19.77
C VAL A 701 -1.37 14.98 20.62
N LYS A 702 -0.29 14.57 19.96
CA LYS A 702 1.06 14.37 20.55
C LYS A 702 2.08 15.17 19.75
N MET A 703 2.84 16.04 20.42
CA MET A 703 4.00 16.68 19.79
C MET A 703 5.16 15.68 19.72
N VAL A 704 5.74 15.54 18.53
CA VAL A 704 7.00 14.84 18.29
C VAL A 704 8.04 15.90 17.92
N THR A 705 9.21 15.86 18.55
CA THR A 705 10.30 16.78 18.24
C THR A 705 11.63 16.20 18.72
N GLY A 706 12.74 16.65 18.12
CA GLY A 706 14.11 16.31 18.52
C GLY A 706 14.86 17.48 19.13
#